data_AF-A0A918RL73-F1
#
_entry.id   AF-A0A918RL73-F1
#
_cell.length_a   1.000
_cell.length_b   1.000
_cell.length_c   1.000
_cell.angle_alpha   90.00
_cell.angle_beta   90.00
_cell.angle_gamma   90.00
#
_symmetry.space_group_name_H-M   'P 1'
#
loop_
_entity.id
_entity.type
_entity.pdbx_description
1 polymer ?
#
loop_
_entity_poly.entity_id
_entity_poly.type
_entity_poly.pdbx_seq_one_letter_code
_entity_poly.pdbx_strand_id
1 'polypeptide(L)'
;MTEEKGSTFGRFRSLLGSKGDERARPSARPLGDQESQHALDLMRDYERSGIGWFWSSDSEGRITYLSDCIAQKMGVAPEELLDRPVQSLFVLDRDEDDTIERTLPLIFSARKTFVELPVRAALEEHELWWSISGRPQFGADGAFAGYHGNGIDITATRQNQKDASRLAQYDSLTGLANRHRMGKRLNATLTAYKASKRACAVMMIDLDRFKQVNDTLGHPAGDELLKQVAQRLQRVVTDKGCEIGRLGGDEFQIMLPDIDDRGRLGEIAKTIITMVSQPYQIEGSRCVIGASVGIAIAPYDGIASEDVVRSADLALYASKGGGRGQFRFYSSDLHSEAERRRQIEEDLRDALAKGQMRVVYQPIVSTATNKVVTLEAFTRWEHPDMGDVPPSVFIPIAEECNLIGALGDWVLKQACIDAAQWPGSVKVAVNVSAAQFTNPGFASSVAQALAHSELAPERLELELTESIFLGDESATQEMFAQLKMLGLRLALDDFGTGYSSLGYLQHAPFDKIKIDKGFIRGVTQKESRNSAIIAAIVSLANALDMDTTAEGIEAHDELEAMRRLGVKQIQGYIYSAAVSFEEVCEAMLSGDWVIEPSGPSHYRPERRTVLRKVGLIHEDHRYEATMRNLSRTGCMVEGLLDVPVGTMFVVDFGEGQLSVARVRRSAGAMQGLEFEVPLVDDGAGGLCTRNRVSPYVLAQAGMPLAALPAGQYPMQLMQQPGMALSLPKFGQVEPKGKGMRAA
;
A
#
# COMPACT_ATOMS: atom_id res chain seq x y z
N MET A 1 -23.65 34.75 -0.03
CA MET A 1 -22.55 35.74 0.05
C MET A 1 -21.46 35.26 -0.87
N THR A 2 -21.52 35.75 -2.11
CA THR A 2 -20.65 35.40 -3.23
C THR A 2 -19.78 36.63 -3.50
N GLU A 3 -18.51 36.55 -3.16
CA GLU A 3 -17.55 37.63 -3.37
C GLU A 3 -16.98 37.61 -4.79
N GLU A 4 -17.04 38.79 -5.41
CA GLU A 4 -16.47 39.16 -6.69
C GLU A 4 -14.94 39.14 -6.65
N LYS A 5 -14.31 38.45 -7.61
CA LYS A 5 -12.96 38.79 -8.06
C LYS A 5 -13.06 39.36 -9.47
N GLY A 6 -13.05 40.70 -9.54
CA GLY A 6 -13.03 41.46 -10.78
C GLY A 6 -11.75 41.23 -11.56
N SER A 7 -11.87 40.72 -12.78
CA SER A 7 -10.82 40.76 -13.80
C SER A 7 -10.96 42.05 -14.61
N THR A 8 -9.93 42.90 -14.56
CA THR A 8 -9.85 44.21 -15.22
C THR A 8 -9.71 44.16 -16.74
N PHE A 9 -9.98 43.00 -17.37
CA PHE A 9 -9.85 42.79 -18.83
C PHE A 9 -11.19 42.69 -19.57
N GLY A 10 -12.33 42.70 -18.86
CA GLY A 10 -13.67 42.54 -19.45
C GLY A 10 -14.27 43.76 -20.16
N ARG A 11 -13.63 44.94 -20.12
CA ARG A 11 -14.26 46.21 -20.54
C ARG A 11 -14.10 46.62 -22.01
N PHE A 12 -13.35 45.88 -22.83
CA PHE A 12 -13.15 46.23 -24.25
C PHE A 12 -13.96 45.38 -25.26
N ARG A 13 -14.86 44.51 -24.79
CA ARG A 13 -15.55 43.52 -25.65
C ARG A 13 -16.95 43.91 -26.16
N SER A 14 -17.46 45.12 -25.88
CA SER A 14 -18.85 45.47 -26.22
C SER A 14 -19.06 46.48 -27.37
N LEU A 15 -18.09 46.72 -28.27
CA LEU A 15 -18.26 47.77 -29.30
C LEU A 15 -18.16 47.33 -30.76
N LEU A 16 -17.93 46.05 -31.07
CA LEU A 16 -17.83 45.62 -32.47
C LEU A 16 -18.58 44.30 -32.70
N GLY A 17 -19.89 44.42 -32.89
CA GLY A 17 -20.76 43.32 -33.25
C GLY A 17 -22.15 43.77 -33.68
N SER A 18 -22.29 44.40 -34.84
CA SER A 18 -23.54 44.32 -35.61
C SER A 18 -23.23 44.37 -37.12
N LYS A 19 -23.83 43.44 -37.85
CA LYS A 19 -23.80 43.36 -39.31
C LYS A 19 -24.67 44.47 -39.91
N GLY A 20 -24.15 45.11 -40.95
CA GLY A 20 -24.94 45.69 -42.03
C GLY A 20 -25.20 47.19 -41.94
N ASP A 21 -24.30 47.98 -42.52
CA ASP A 21 -24.67 49.13 -43.35
C ASP A 21 -23.46 49.50 -44.23
N GLU A 22 -23.58 49.39 -45.56
CA GLU A 22 -22.60 49.92 -46.52
C GLU A 22 -22.63 51.45 -46.47
N ARG A 23 -21.98 52.03 -45.46
CA ARG A 23 -21.71 53.46 -45.41
C ARG A 23 -20.35 53.72 -46.02
N ALA A 24 -20.33 54.57 -47.05
CA ALA A 24 -19.14 55.09 -47.70
C ALA A 24 -18.03 55.39 -46.68
N ARG A 25 -16.85 54.79 -46.88
CA ARG A 25 -15.66 55.04 -46.07
C ARG A 25 -15.41 56.57 -46.07
N PRO A 26 -15.32 57.24 -44.91
CA PRO A 26 -14.83 58.60 -44.89
C PRO A 26 -13.42 58.56 -45.51
N SER A 27 -13.20 59.35 -46.56
CA SER A 27 -11.86 59.55 -47.11
C SER A 27 -10.95 59.97 -45.95
N ALA A 28 -9.96 59.14 -45.63
CA ALA A 28 -8.96 59.48 -44.62
C ALA A 28 -8.39 60.85 -44.98
N ARG A 29 -8.66 61.85 -44.13
CA ARG A 29 -8.04 63.16 -44.28
C ARG A 29 -6.53 62.91 -44.20
N PRO A 30 -5.71 63.37 -45.16
CA PRO A 30 -4.28 63.25 -45.02
C PRO A 30 -3.88 63.93 -43.72
N LEU A 31 -3.25 63.16 -42.82
CA LEU A 31 -2.71 63.66 -41.57
C LEU A 31 -1.76 64.81 -41.89
N GLY A 32 -1.84 65.92 -41.15
CA GLY A 32 -0.83 66.96 -41.27
C GLY A 32 0.55 66.39 -40.91
N ASP A 33 1.64 66.98 -41.41
CA ASP A 33 3.01 66.49 -41.15
C ASP A 33 3.29 66.31 -39.63
N GLN A 34 2.73 67.20 -38.78
CA GLN A 34 2.83 67.10 -37.33
C GLN A 34 2.04 65.91 -36.74
N GLU A 35 0.86 65.59 -37.27
CA GLU A 35 0.04 64.47 -36.78
C GLU A 35 0.65 63.13 -37.21
N SER A 36 1.21 63.06 -38.42
CA SER A 36 1.97 61.90 -38.91
C SER A 36 3.22 61.65 -38.09
N GLN A 37 3.98 62.72 -37.77
CA GLN A 37 5.15 62.64 -36.92
C GLN A 37 4.80 62.16 -35.50
N HIS A 38 3.72 62.70 -34.92
CA HIS A 38 3.26 62.30 -33.60
C HIS A 38 2.81 60.82 -33.56
N ALA A 39 2.12 60.34 -34.60
CA ALA A 39 1.73 58.92 -34.71
C ALA A 39 2.94 57.98 -34.83
N LEU A 40 3.98 58.38 -35.57
CA LEU A 40 5.24 57.63 -35.66
C LEU A 40 5.98 57.58 -34.32
N ASP A 41 6.00 58.68 -33.57
CA ASP A 41 6.64 58.71 -32.26
C ASP A 41 5.91 57.80 -31.25
N LEU A 42 4.57 57.79 -31.24
CA LEU A 42 3.78 56.85 -30.43
C LEU A 42 4.02 55.38 -30.81
N MET A 43 4.17 55.09 -32.11
CA MET A 43 4.46 53.74 -32.59
C MET A 43 5.85 53.28 -32.14
N ARG A 44 6.86 54.15 -32.22
CA ARG A 44 8.22 53.89 -31.74
C ARG A 44 8.28 53.70 -30.23
N ASP A 45 7.52 54.48 -29.47
CA ASP A 45 7.43 54.31 -28.01
C ASP A 45 6.78 52.98 -27.64
N TYR A 46 5.76 52.55 -28.39
CA TYR A 46 5.16 51.22 -28.23
C TYR A 46 6.15 50.09 -28.54
N GLU A 47 6.93 50.18 -29.63
CA GLU A 47 7.97 49.20 -29.96
C GLU A 47 9.07 49.13 -28.90
N ARG A 48 9.51 50.30 -28.40
CA ARG A 48 10.52 50.41 -27.33
C ARG A 48 10.04 49.87 -25.99
N SER A 49 8.73 49.92 -25.73
CA SER A 49 8.14 49.32 -24.52
C SER A 49 8.25 47.80 -24.50
N GLY A 50 8.48 47.15 -25.65
CA GLY A 50 8.57 45.70 -25.79
C GLY A 50 7.23 44.96 -25.62
N ILE A 51 6.12 45.69 -25.48
CA ILE A 51 4.76 45.13 -25.35
C ILE A 51 4.31 44.46 -26.64
N GLY A 52 4.74 44.98 -27.79
CA GLY A 52 4.46 44.43 -29.10
C GLY A 52 5.43 44.95 -30.15
N TRP A 53 5.36 44.36 -31.34
CA TRP A 53 6.21 44.68 -32.48
C TRP A 53 5.37 44.67 -33.76
N PHE A 54 5.91 45.26 -34.81
CA PHE A 54 5.29 45.40 -36.11
C PHE A 54 6.18 44.80 -37.19
N TRP A 55 5.54 44.36 -38.26
CA TRP A 55 6.23 43.86 -39.45
C TRP A 55 5.44 44.19 -40.71
N SER A 56 6.15 44.35 -41.81
CA SER A 56 5.55 44.39 -43.14
C SER A 56 6.31 43.51 -44.11
N SER A 57 5.62 43.13 -45.19
CA SER A 57 6.23 42.42 -46.30
C SER A 57 5.80 43.00 -47.64
N ASP A 58 6.56 42.69 -48.68
CA ASP A 58 6.22 42.96 -50.07
C ASP A 58 5.25 41.91 -50.66
N SER A 59 4.96 42.03 -51.96
CA SER A 59 4.09 41.11 -52.70
C SER A 59 4.64 39.68 -52.82
N GLU A 60 5.94 39.47 -52.62
CA GLU A 60 6.60 38.15 -52.60
C GLU A 60 6.65 37.55 -51.19
N GLY A 61 6.23 38.30 -50.17
CA GLY A 61 6.27 37.88 -48.76
C GLY A 61 7.63 38.08 -48.11
N ARG A 62 8.50 38.94 -48.66
CA ARG A 62 9.79 39.32 -48.08
C ARG A 62 9.62 40.48 -47.11
N ILE A 63 10.37 40.47 -46.02
CA ILE A 63 10.27 41.46 -44.95
C ILE A 63 10.75 42.84 -45.45
N THR A 64 9.85 43.82 -45.45
CA THR A 64 10.16 45.21 -45.81
C THR A 64 10.31 46.12 -44.59
N TYR A 65 9.74 45.72 -43.46
CA TYR A 65 9.90 46.39 -42.18
C TYR A 65 9.77 45.37 -41.05
N LEU A 66 10.57 45.55 -40.01
CA LEU A 66 10.50 44.78 -38.78
C LEU A 66 10.98 45.66 -37.64
N SER A 67 10.25 45.71 -36.52
CA SER A 67 10.68 46.47 -35.35
C SER A 67 12.04 45.98 -34.82
N ASP A 68 12.93 46.92 -34.48
CA ASP A 68 14.30 46.62 -34.03
C ASP A 68 14.36 45.71 -32.78
N CYS A 69 13.33 45.77 -31.93
CA CYS A 69 13.24 44.94 -30.72
C CYS A 69 13.22 43.44 -31.03
N ILE A 70 12.78 43.04 -32.23
CA ILE A 70 12.78 41.63 -32.66
C ILE A 70 14.16 41.19 -33.15
N ALA A 71 14.85 42.04 -33.91
CA ALA A 71 16.23 41.76 -34.31
C ALA A 71 17.14 41.57 -33.08
N GLN A 72 16.97 42.43 -32.06
CA GLN A 72 17.66 42.30 -30.77
C GLN A 72 17.32 40.99 -30.04
N LYS A 73 16.05 40.62 -29.94
CA LYS A 73 15.61 39.35 -29.32
C LYS A 73 16.11 38.11 -30.07
N MET A 74 16.27 38.22 -31.39
CA MET A 74 16.79 37.15 -32.24
C MET A 74 18.34 37.11 -32.27
N GLY A 75 19.02 38.09 -31.69
CA GLY A 75 20.48 38.17 -31.68
C GLY A 75 21.12 38.46 -33.04
N VAL A 76 20.36 39.03 -34.00
CA VAL A 76 20.81 39.33 -35.37
C VAL A 76 20.66 40.81 -35.68
N ALA A 77 21.47 41.33 -36.61
CA ALA A 77 21.32 42.71 -37.06
C ALA A 77 20.00 42.89 -37.84
N PRO A 78 19.24 44.00 -37.67
CA PRO A 78 17.98 44.23 -38.39
C PRO A 78 18.13 44.13 -39.92
N GLU A 79 19.27 44.60 -40.44
CA GLU A 79 19.63 44.59 -41.86
C GLU A 79 19.74 43.17 -42.43
N GLU A 80 20.10 42.19 -41.60
CA GLU A 80 20.18 40.79 -42.03
C GLU A 80 18.82 40.13 -42.19
N LEU A 81 17.77 40.67 -41.56
CA LEU A 81 16.40 40.13 -41.58
C LEU A 81 15.54 40.75 -42.69
N LEU A 82 15.90 41.93 -43.20
CA LEU A 82 15.23 42.53 -44.36
C LEU A 82 15.43 41.67 -45.62
N ASP A 83 14.49 41.73 -46.54
CA ASP A 83 14.44 40.95 -47.79
C ASP A 83 14.38 39.42 -47.66
N ARG A 84 14.38 38.89 -46.42
CA ARG A 84 14.11 37.47 -46.14
C ARG A 84 12.61 37.18 -46.16
N PRO A 85 12.18 35.96 -46.52
CA PRO A 85 10.78 35.56 -46.41
C PRO A 85 10.30 35.66 -44.95
N VAL A 86 9.13 36.26 -44.70
CA VAL A 86 8.57 36.40 -43.33
C VAL A 86 8.52 35.05 -42.59
N GLN A 87 8.34 33.95 -43.31
CA GLN A 87 8.28 32.61 -42.71
C GLN A 87 9.61 32.15 -42.11
N SER A 88 10.75 32.73 -42.52
CA SER A 88 12.07 32.38 -41.96
C SER A 88 12.25 32.83 -40.52
N LEU A 89 11.38 33.70 -40.00
CA LEU A 89 11.37 34.11 -38.60
C LEU A 89 10.83 33.02 -37.67
N PHE A 90 10.22 31.97 -38.20
CA PHE A 90 9.52 30.95 -37.41
C PHE A 90 10.05 29.54 -37.69
N VAL A 91 10.06 28.69 -36.67
CA VAL A 91 10.31 27.26 -36.90
C VAL A 91 9.07 26.63 -37.53
N LEU A 92 9.25 26.00 -38.68
CA LEU A 92 8.20 25.32 -39.46
C LEU A 92 8.25 23.79 -39.32
N ASP A 93 9.02 23.27 -38.35
CA ASP A 93 9.20 21.83 -38.11
C ASP A 93 8.20 21.25 -37.10
N ARG A 94 7.93 19.95 -37.29
CA ARG A 94 6.90 19.12 -36.64
C ARG A 94 7.10 18.96 -35.14
N ASP A 95 6.12 19.40 -34.36
CA ASP A 95 5.84 18.84 -33.04
C ASP A 95 4.56 18.00 -33.12
N GLU A 96 4.57 16.80 -32.53
CA GLU A 96 3.51 15.79 -32.64
C GLU A 96 2.15 16.23 -32.04
N ASP A 97 2.11 17.36 -31.31
CA ASP A 97 0.94 17.80 -30.53
C ASP A 97 0.28 19.12 -31.00
N ASP A 98 0.78 19.83 -32.02
CA ASP A 98 0.22 21.16 -32.40
C ASP A 98 -0.16 21.29 -33.90
N THR A 99 -1.47 21.39 -34.15
CA THR A 99 -2.17 21.52 -35.46
C THR A 99 -1.86 22.79 -36.29
N ILE A 100 -0.74 23.48 -36.06
CA ILE A 100 -0.48 24.84 -36.59
C ILE A 100 0.21 24.83 -37.97
N GLU A 101 0.95 23.77 -38.30
CA GLU A 101 1.81 23.68 -39.50
C GLU A 101 1.11 23.90 -40.85
N ARG A 102 -0.19 23.64 -40.97
CA ARG A 102 -0.92 23.81 -42.25
C ARG A 102 -1.39 25.24 -42.52
N THR A 103 -1.21 26.15 -41.57
CA THR A 103 -1.98 27.41 -41.58
C THR A 103 -1.18 28.55 -42.21
N LEU A 104 0.11 28.72 -41.92
CA LEU A 104 0.87 29.90 -42.36
C LEU A 104 1.11 29.97 -43.87
N PRO A 105 1.79 29.00 -44.53
CA PRO A 105 1.96 29.04 -45.99
C PRO A 105 0.61 29.08 -46.74
N LEU A 106 -0.41 28.41 -46.20
CA LEU A 106 -1.76 28.42 -46.76
C LEU A 106 -2.47 29.79 -46.59
N ILE A 107 -2.31 30.46 -45.46
CA ILE A 107 -2.88 31.79 -45.21
C ILE A 107 -2.22 32.83 -46.13
N PHE A 108 -0.89 32.79 -46.25
CA PHE A 108 -0.13 33.70 -47.10
C PHE A 108 -0.45 33.48 -48.58
N SER A 109 -0.55 32.23 -49.04
CA SER A 109 -0.98 31.92 -50.42
C SER A 109 -2.45 32.28 -50.69
N ALA A 110 -3.33 32.09 -49.71
CA ALA A 110 -4.74 32.48 -49.79
C ALA A 110 -4.97 33.99 -49.63
N ARG A 111 -3.92 34.77 -49.30
CA ARG A 111 -3.96 36.22 -49.07
C ARG A 111 -5.06 36.64 -48.08
N LYS A 112 -5.23 35.86 -47.00
CA LYS A 112 -6.25 36.11 -45.97
C LYS A 112 -5.68 36.85 -44.77
N THR A 113 -6.54 37.62 -44.10
CA THR A 113 -6.27 38.18 -42.77
C THR A 113 -6.21 37.06 -41.74
N PHE A 114 -5.25 37.14 -40.83
CA PHE A 114 -5.13 36.27 -39.66
C PHE A 114 -4.86 37.08 -38.41
N VAL A 115 -5.31 36.57 -37.26
CA VAL A 115 -5.27 37.27 -35.97
C VAL A 115 -4.83 36.30 -34.89
N GLU A 116 -3.94 36.77 -34.02
CA GLU A 116 -3.45 36.07 -32.83
C GLU A 116 -2.96 34.63 -33.10
N LEU A 117 -2.24 34.43 -34.20
CA LEU A 117 -1.71 33.12 -34.55
C LEU A 117 -0.43 32.83 -33.75
N PRO A 118 -0.41 31.79 -32.89
CA PRO A 118 0.79 31.44 -32.13
C PRO A 118 1.83 30.79 -33.04
N VAL A 119 3.07 31.28 -32.97
CA VAL A 119 4.21 30.84 -33.78
C VAL A 119 5.46 30.75 -32.90
N ARG A 120 6.33 29.76 -33.16
CA ARG A 120 7.61 29.61 -32.48
C ARG A 120 8.70 30.32 -33.27
N ALA A 121 9.49 31.18 -32.62
CA ALA A 121 10.58 31.89 -33.27
C ALA A 121 11.71 30.92 -33.69
N ALA A 122 12.34 31.18 -34.84
CA ALA A 122 13.45 30.39 -35.38
C ALA A 122 14.78 30.66 -34.66
N LEU A 123 14.88 30.23 -33.40
CA LEU A 123 16.08 30.36 -32.56
C LEU A 123 16.48 29.00 -31.98
N GLU A 124 17.79 28.70 -31.99
CA GLU A 124 18.31 27.44 -31.46
C GLU A 124 18.51 27.48 -29.93
N GLU A 125 18.88 28.62 -29.35
CA GLU A 125 19.26 28.70 -27.93
C GLU A 125 18.08 28.86 -26.96
N HIS A 126 16.95 29.44 -27.39
CA HIS A 126 15.83 29.79 -26.51
C HIS A 126 14.45 29.54 -27.15
N GLU A 127 13.53 28.93 -26.41
CA GLU A 127 12.15 28.67 -26.85
C GLU A 127 11.30 29.96 -26.71
N LEU A 128 11.26 30.78 -27.77
CA LEU A 128 10.40 31.98 -27.83
C LEU A 128 9.11 31.71 -28.62
N TRP A 129 7.99 32.16 -28.05
CA TRP A 129 6.66 32.06 -28.67
C TRP A 129 6.06 33.44 -28.87
N TRP A 130 5.59 33.70 -30.09
CA TRP A 130 4.92 34.95 -30.45
C TRP A 130 3.49 34.69 -30.92
N SER A 131 2.62 35.65 -30.72
CA SER A 131 1.28 35.69 -31.32
C SER A 131 1.29 36.75 -32.40
N ILE A 132 1.17 36.35 -33.67
CA ILE A 132 1.24 37.26 -34.82
C ILE A 132 -0.11 37.43 -35.51
N SER A 133 -0.37 38.65 -35.96
CA SER A 133 -1.52 38.99 -36.80
C SER A 133 -1.03 39.66 -38.08
N GLY A 134 -1.75 39.46 -39.17
CA GLY A 134 -1.39 40.03 -40.47
C GLY A 134 -2.62 40.32 -41.32
N ARG A 135 -2.58 41.46 -42.01
CA ARG A 135 -3.60 41.89 -42.98
C ARG A 135 -2.96 42.14 -44.35
N PRO A 136 -3.52 41.58 -45.43
CA PRO A 136 -3.04 41.85 -46.78
C PRO A 136 -3.29 43.31 -47.16
N GLN A 137 -2.32 43.92 -47.84
CA GLN A 137 -2.40 45.25 -48.43
C GLN A 137 -2.55 45.13 -49.94
N PHE A 138 -3.32 46.04 -50.54
CA PHE A 138 -3.55 46.08 -51.98
C PHE A 138 -3.28 47.50 -52.50
N GLY A 139 -2.62 47.59 -53.66
CA GLY A 139 -2.37 48.84 -54.35
C GLY A 139 -3.66 49.47 -54.91
N ALA A 140 -3.55 50.70 -55.42
CA ALA A 140 -4.67 51.42 -56.02
C ALA A 140 -5.26 50.72 -57.27
N ASP A 141 -4.47 49.84 -57.90
CA ASP A 141 -4.81 48.98 -59.03
C ASP A 141 -5.43 47.63 -58.60
N GLY A 142 -5.58 47.39 -57.29
CA GLY A 142 -6.05 46.12 -56.74
C GLY A 142 -5.02 45.01 -56.72
N ALA A 143 -3.76 45.28 -57.10
CA ALA A 143 -2.68 44.30 -57.01
C ALA A 143 -2.28 44.07 -55.54
N PHE A 144 -1.90 42.84 -55.20
CA PHE A 144 -1.44 42.50 -53.86
C PHE A 144 -0.08 43.15 -53.60
N ALA A 145 0.01 43.99 -52.57
CA ALA A 145 1.20 44.77 -52.22
C ALA A 145 2.01 44.17 -51.06
N GLY A 146 1.48 43.13 -50.41
CA GLY A 146 2.13 42.43 -49.29
C GLY A 146 1.26 42.39 -48.03
N TYR A 147 1.87 42.19 -46.86
CA TYR A 147 1.18 42.16 -45.57
C TYR A 147 1.69 43.24 -44.62
N HIS A 148 0.78 43.82 -43.84
CA HIS A 148 1.13 44.55 -42.62
C HIS A 148 0.61 43.78 -41.42
N GLY A 149 1.42 43.69 -40.37
CA GLY A 149 1.09 42.92 -39.19
C GLY A 149 1.75 43.42 -37.93
N ASN A 150 1.33 42.82 -36.83
CA ASN A 150 1.89 43.02 -35.51
C ASN A 150 2.10 41.68 -34.82
N GLY A 151 2.95 41.67 -33.80
CA GLY A 151 3.17 40.53 -32.95
C GLY A 151 3.33 40.92 -31.49
N ILE A 152 3.05 39.97 -30.61
CA ILE A 152 3.22 40.09 -29.16
C ILE A 152 3.98 38.87 -28.65
N ASP A 153 4.86 39.08 -27.68
CA ASP A 153 5.54 37.99 -26.99
C ASP A 153 4.60 37.29 -26.00
N ILE A 154 4.32 36.01 -26.26
CA ILE A 154 3.44 35.19 -25.42
C ILE A 154 4.21 34.13 -24.64
N THR A 155 5.56 34.19 -24.63
CA THR A 155 6.42 33.19 -23.99
C THR A 155 6.09 33.04 -22.50
N ALA A 156 6.08 34.15 -21.75
CA ALA A 156 5.75 34.13 -20.33
C ALA A 156 4.32 33.65 -20.05
N THR A 157 3.35 34.04 -20.90
CA THR A 157 1.96 33.60 -20.77
C THR A 157 1.82 32.10 -21.01
N ARG A 158 2.47 31.57 -22.06
CA ARG A 158 2.45 30.15 -22.40
C ARG A 158 3.19 29.33 -21.34
N GLN A 159 4.32 29.82 -20.82
CA GLN A 159 5.05 29.20 -19.72
C GLN A 159 4.20 29.15 -18.44
N ASN A 160 3.59 30.27 -18.05
CA ASN A 160 2.67 30.32 -16.91
C ASN A 160 1.45 29.39 -17.09
N GLN A 161 0.92 29.26 -18.30
CA GLN A 161 -0.16 28.32 -18.61
C GLN A 161 0.31 26.87 -18.53
N LYS A 162 1.50 26.54 -19.05
CA LYS A 162 2.13 25.21 -18.93
C LYS A 162 2.35 24.87 -17.45
N ASP A 163 2.90 25.80 -16.68
CA ASP A 163 3.19 25.63 -15.25
C ASP A 163 1.91 25.52 -14.41
N ALA A 164 0.90 26.35 -14.69
CA ALA A 164 -0.42 26.25 -14.06
C ALA A 164 -1.12 24.92 -14.39
N SER A 165 -1.04 24.46 -15.65
CA SER A 165 -1.57 23.16 -16.06
C SER A 165 -0.83 22.01 -15.37
N ARG A 166 0.49 22.13 -15.21
CA ARG A 166 1.32 21.17 -14.49
C ARG A 166 0.97 21.13 -13.00
N LEU A 167 0.89 22.27 -12.32
CA LEU A 167 0.50 22.37 -10.91
C LEU A 167 -0.92 21.87 -10.64
N ALA A 168 -1.83 22.03 -11.60
CA ALA A 168 -3.18 21.49 -11.50
C ALA A 168 -3.22 19.95 -11.56
N GLN A 169 -2.17 19.30 -12.06
CA GLN A 169 -2.17 17.88 -12.39
C GLN A 169 -1.11 17.04 -11.65
N TYR A 170 -0.04 17.65 -11.17
CA TYR A 170 1.08 16.97 -10.55
C TYR A 170 1.36 17.53 -9.15
N ASP A 171 1.87 16.67 -8.27
CA ASP A 171 2.39 17.03 -6.95
C ASP A 171 3.72 17.76 -7.09
N SER A 172 3.85 18.93 -6.47
CA SER A 172 5.02 19.80 -6.61
C SER A 172 6.28 19.23 -5.97
N LEU A 173 6.14 18.37 -4.96
CA LEU A 173 7.27 17.78 -4.24
C LEU A 173 7.86 16.58 -4.99
N THR A 174 6.99 15.64 -5.36
CA THR A 174 7.41 14.34 -5.93
C THR A 174 7.37 14.29 -7.45
N GLY A 175 6.66 15.23 -8.10
CA GLY A 175 6.44 15.23 -9.54
C GLY A 175 5.46 14.15 -10.04
N LEU A 176 4.88 13.36 -9.13
CA LEU A 176 3.84 12.36 -9.45
C LEU A 176 2.50 13.02 -9.75
N ALA A 177 1.53 12.25 -10.25
CA ALA A 177 0.16 12.75 -10.41
C ALA A 177 -0.41 13.19 -9.05
N ASN A 178 -1.15 14.29 -9.03
CA ASN A 178 -1.86 14.69 -7.81
C ASN A 178 -3.22 13.97 -7.69
N ARG A 179 -3.89 14.15 -6.55
CA ARG A 179 -5.23 13.60 -6.27
C ARG A 179 -6.25 13.92 -7.38
N HIS A 180 -6.23 15.15 -7.92
CA HIS A 180 -7.17 15.57 -8.95
C HIS A 180 -6.98 14.78 -10.26
N ARG A 181 -5.74 14.66 -10.72
CA ARG A 181 -5.40 13.90 -11.92
C ARG A 181 -5.70 12.42 -11.78
N MET A 182 -5.33 11.82 -10.65
CA MET A 182 -5.61 10.40 -10.38
C MET A 182 -7.11 10.11 -10.44
N GLY A 183 -7.93 10.91 -9.77
CA GLY A 183 -9.39 10.76 -9.80
C GLY A 183 -9.97 10.91 -11.21
N LYS A 184 -9.54 11.92 -11.97
CA LYS A 184 -9.98 12.16 -13.35
C LYS A 184 -9.61 11.00 -14.26
N ARG A 185 -8.37 10.49 -14.15
CA ARG A 185 -7.88 9.37 -14.96
C ARG A 185 -8.61 8.07 -14.64
N LEU A 186 -8.80 7.78 -13.36
CA LEU A 186 -9.53 6.59 -12.92
C LEU A 186 -10.96 6.60 -13.44
N ASN A 187 -11.68 7.72 -13.29
CA ASN A 187 -13.05 7.85 -13.79
C ASN A 187 -13.14 7.66 -15.31
N ALA A 188 -12.24 8.30 -16.08
CA ALA A 188 -12.18 8.13 -17.52
C ALA A 188 -11.89 6.66 -17.92
N THR A 189 -10.97 6.00 -17.22
CA THR A 189 -10.59 4.60 -17.47
C THR A 189 -11.74 3.66 -17.18
N LEU A 190 -12.39 3.78 -16.01
CA LEU A 190 -13.54 2.95 -15.64
C LEU A 190 -14.72 3.15 -16.59
N THR A 191 -14.97 4.38 -17.03
CA THR A 191 -16.01 4.68 -18.02
C THR A 191 -15.75 3.97 -19.35
N ALA A 192 -14.50 4.02 -19.85
CA ALA A 192 -14.11 3.31 -21.07
C ALA A 192 -14.14 1.78 -20.90
N TYR A 193 -13.77 1.29 -19.72
CA TYR A 193 -13.67 -0.14 -19.42
C TYR A 193 -15.03 -0.78 -19.17
N LYS A 194 -16.05 0.00 -18.79
CA LYS A 194 -17.44 -0.46 -18.73
C LYS A 194 -17.94 -1.00 -20.06
N ALA A 195 -17.58 -0.36 -21.18
CA ALA A 195 -17.98 -0.80 -22.51
C ALA A 195 -17.16 -2.01 -23.01
N SER A 196 -15.86 -2.03 -22.71
CA SER A 196 -14.94 -3.11 -23.12
C SER A 196 -14.86 -4.28 -22.13
N LYS A 197 -15.60 -4.21 -21.01
CA LYS A 197 -15.66 -5.21 -19.93
C LYS A 197 -14.30 -5.55 -19.31
N ARG A 198 -13.42 -4.55 -19.22
CA ARG A 198 -12.08 -4.69 -18.65
C ARG A 198 -12.07 -4.30 -17.18
N ALA A 199 -11.07 -4.80 -16.45
CA ALA A 199 -10.89 -4.50 -15.04
C ALA A 199 -9.85 -3.40 -14.83
N CYS A 200 -9.87 -2.77 -13.65
CA CYS A 200 -8.84 -1.83 -13.22
C CYS A 200 -8.61 -1.99 -11.73
N ALA A 201 -7.37 -2.27 -11.33
CA ALA A 201 -6.99 -2.33 -9.93
C ALA A 201 -6.49 -0.96 -9.44
N VAL A 202 -6.76 -0.68 -8.17
CA VAL A 202 -6.27 0.50 -7.44
C VAL A 202 -5.57 -0.01 -6.19
N MET A 203 -4.33 0.44 -5.99
CA MET A 203 -3.59 0.24 -4.74
C MET A 203 -3.49 1.58 -4.01
N MET A 204 -3.90 1.60 -2.76
CA MET A 204 -3.62 2.70 -1.84
C MET A 204 -2.44 2.31 -0.96
N ILE A 205 -1.50 3.22 -0.77
CA ILE A 205 -0.25 2.97 -0.05
C ILE A 205 -0.07 4.07 0.99
N ASP A 206 0.31 3.68 2.19
CA ASP A 206 0.65 4.59 3.28
C ASP A 206 2.02 4.21 3.85
N LEU A 207 2.83 5.22 4.15
CA LEU A 207 4.17 5.01 4.68
C LEU A 207 4.14 4.85 6.21
N ASP A 208 4.44 3.64 6.67
CA ASP A 208 4.44 3.36 8.10
C ASP A 208 5.58 4.12 8.79
N ARG A 209 5.26 4.73 9.94
CA ARG A 209 6.20 5.50 10.79
C ARG A 209 6.79 6.75 10.10
N PHE A 210 6.21 7.25 9.01
CA PHE A 210 6.67 8.49 8.37
C PHE A 210 6.64 9.69 9.31
N LYS A 211 5.61 9.80 10.17
CA LYS A 211 5.53 10.84 11.19
C LYS A 211 6.74 10.85 12.12
N GLN A 212 7.22 9.67 12.56
CA GLN A 212 8.39 9.56 13.43
C GLN A 212 9.66 10.12 12.75
N VAL A 213 9.78 9.95 11.44
CA VAL A 213 10.88 10.55 10.66
C VAL A 213 10.80 12.07 10.69
N ASN A 214 9.62 12.66 10.46
CA ASN A 214 9.43 14.11 10.53
C ASN A 214 9.72 14.65 11.94
N ASP A 215 9.27 13.95 12.97
CA ASP A 215 9.43 14.37 14.37
C ASP A 215 10.91 14.28 14.82
N THR A 216 11.69 13.35 14.24
CA THR A 216 13.09 13.09 14.62
C THR A 216 14.11 13.85 13.78
N LEU A 217 13.91 13.90 12.45
CA LEU A 217 14.86 14.46 11.47
C LEU A 217 14.37 15.77 10.83
N GLY A 218 13.13 16.18 11.11
CA GLY A 218 12.52 17.39 10.58
C GLY A 218 11.85 17.22 9.21
N HIS A 219 11.01 18.20 8.86
CA HIS A 219 10.24 18.20 7.61
C HIS A 219 11.09 18.15 6.32
N PRO A 220 12.25 18.83 6.20
CA PRO A 220 13.08 18.73 5.00
C PRO A 220 13.56 17.29 4.72
N ALA A 221 13.89 16.54 5.77
CA ALA A 221 14.27 15.14 5.65
C ALA A 221 13.07 14.27 5.21
N GLY A 222 11.87 14.54 5.74
CA GLY A 222 10.64 13.88 5.29
C GLY A 222 10.30 14.18 3.82
N ASP A 223 10.53 15.41 3.36
CA ASP A 223 10.33 15.79 1.97
C ASP A 223 11.27 15.06 1.02
N GLU A 224 12.54 14.88 1.41
CA GLU A 224 13.51 14.10 0.64
C GLU A 224 13.16 12.61 0.64
N LEU A 225 12.71 12.08 1.78
CA LEU A 225 12.19 10.71 1.88
C LEU A 225 11.06 10.47 0.88
N LEU A 226 10.07 11.38 0.81
CA LEU A 226 8.94 11.27 -0.11
C LEU A 226 9.37 11.26 -1.58
N LYS A 227 10.39 12.05 -1.95
CA LYS A 227 10.96 12.01 -3.31
C LYS A 227 11.62 10.67 -3.61
N GLN A 228 12.40 10.13 -2.67
CA GLN A 228 13.04 8.82 -2.85
C GLN A 228 12.02 7.69 -2.94
N VAL A 229 10.95 7.73 -2.12
CA VAL A 229 9.83 6.79 -2.20
C VAL A 229 9.16 6.85 -3.57
N ALA A 230 8.84 8.05 -4.06
CA ALA A 230 8.25 8.24 -5.38
C ALA A 230 9.10 7.60 -6.50
N GLN A 231 10.42 7.79 -6.45
CA GLN A 231 11.35 7.17 -7.40
C GLN A 231 11.38 5.63 -7.29
N ARG A 232 11.33 5.07 -6.07
CA ARG A 232 11.27 3.63 -5.87
C ARG A 232 9.99 3.04 -6.43
N LEU A 233 8.84 3.68 -6.17
CA LEU A 233 7.54 3.24 -6.70
C LEU A 233 7.53 3.24 -8.24
N GLN A 234 8.08 4.27 -8.88
CA GLN A 234 8.21 4.34 -10.34
C GLN A 234 9.09 3.23 -10.93
N ARG A 235 10.10 2.74 -10.20
CA ARG A 235 10.95 1.63 -10.66
C ARG A 235 10.28 0.27 -10.49
N VAL A 236 9.48 0.09 -9.45
CA VAL A 236 8.78 -1.17 -9.19
C VAL A 236 7.62 -1.37 -10.16
N VAL A 237 6.89 -0.29 -10.43
CA VAL A 237 5.61 -0.36 -11.13
C VAL A 237 5.84 -0.01 -12.59
N THR A 238 6.07 -1.03 -13.41
CA THR A 238 6.45 -0.90 -14.83
C THR A 238 5.35 -1.31 -15.81
N ASP A 239 4.17 -1.68 -15.30
CA ASP A 239 3.04 -2.11 -16.10
C ASP A 239 2.56 -1.02 -17.06
N LYS A 240 2.24 -1.43 -18.30
CA LYS A 240 1.83 -0.50 -19.35
C LYS A 240 0.53 0.21 -18.97
N GLY A 241 0.55 1.55 -19.04
CA GLY A 241 -0.61 2.39 -18.73
C GLY A 241 -0.84 2.60 -17.23
N CYS A 242 0.04 2.08 -16.37
CA CYS A 242 -0.01 2.37 -14.95
C CYS A 242 0.23 3.85 -14.66
N GLU A 243 -0.45 4.37 -13.64
CA GLU A 243 -0.25 5.74 -13.16
C GLU A 243 -0.06 5.75 -11.65
N ILE A 244 0.92 6.53 -11.19
CA ILE A 244 1.27 6.67 -9.77
C ILE A 244 1.03 8.13 -9.38
N GLY A 245 0.33 8.32 -8.27
CA GLY A 245 0.06 9.64 -7.72
C GLY A 245 0.32 9.71 -6.22
N ARG A 246 0.59 10.92 -5.75
CA ARG A 246 0.62 11.26 -4.32
C ARG A 246 -0.67 12.01 -3.99
N LEU A 247 -1.43 11.47 -3.03
CA LEU A 247 -2.75 12.02 -2.68
C LEU A 247 -2.66 13.14 -1.63
N GLY A 248 -1.57 13.17 -0.88
CA GLY A 248 -1.27 14.13 0.19
C GLY A 248 -0.50 13.44 1.32
N GLY A 249 0.27 14.21 2.11
CA GLY A 249 1.03 13.64 3.23
C GLY A 249 1.97 12.51 2.79
N ASP A 250 1.78 11.34 3.39
CA ASP A 250 2.43 10.05 3.15
C ASP A 250 1.61 9.05 2.32
N GLU A 251 0.49 9.50 1.75
CA GLU A 251 -0.41 8.64 0.96
C GLU A 251 -0.06 8.65 -0.53
N PHE A 252 0.13 7.46 -1.09
CA PHE A 252 0.33 7.22 -2.51
C PHE A 252 -0.78 6.34 -3.07
N GLN A 253 -1.07 6.52 -4.36
CA GLN A 253 -2.04 5.72 -5.09
C GLN A 253 -1.44 5.21 -6.39
N ILE A 254 -1.71 3.96 -6.72
CA ILE A 254 -1.33 3.34 -7.99
C ILE A 254 -2.60 2.85 -8.69
N MET A 255 -2.75 3.23 -9.96
CA MET A 255 -3.80 2.74 -10.85
C MET A 255 -3.19 1.75 -11.84
N LEU A 256 -3.68 0.50 -11.85
CA LEU A 256 -3.23 -0.59 -12.70
C LEU A 256 -4.35 -1.02 -13.67
N PRO A 257 -4.37 -0.49 -14.91
CA PRO A 257 -5.40 -0.83 -15.88
C PRO A 257 -5.25 -2.28 -16.37
N ASP A 258 -6.36 -2.97 -16.56
CA ASP A 258 -6.46 -4.31 -17.16
C ASP A 258 -5.74 -5.42 -16.38
N ILE A 259 -5.72 -5.28 -15.05
CA ILE A 259 -5.20 -6.29 -14.13
C ILE A 259 -6.26 -6.60 -13.08
N ASP A 260 -6.70 -7.86 -13.00
CA ASP A 260 -7.57 -8.39 -11.94
C ASP A 260 -7.05 -9.69 -11.31
N ASP A 261 -5.90 -10.19 -11.75
CA ASP A 261 -5.21 -11.34 -11.17
C ASP A 261 -4.67 -10.97 -9.78
N ARG A 262 -5.33 -11.47 -8.73
CA ARG A 262 -4.95 -11.24 -7.33
C ARG A 262 -3.57 -11.82 -6.99
N GLY A 263 -3.12 -12.87 -7.67
CA GLY A 263 -1.77 -13.40 -7.50
C GLY A 263 -0.72 -12.38 -7.93
N ARG A 264 -0.87 -11.84 -9.15
CA ARG A 264 0.03 -10.81 -9.69
C ARG A 264 -0.02 -9.51 -8.89
N LEU A 265 -1.21 -9.06 -8.51
CA LEU A 265 -1.38 -7.85 -7.69
C LEU A 265 -0.73 -8.02 -6.32
N GLY A 266 -0.84 -9.20 -5.71
CA GLY A 266 -0.16 -9.52 -4.46
C GLY A 266 1.36 -9.52 -4.60
N GLU A 267 1.92 -10.03 -5.70
CA GLU A 267 3.36 -9.96 -5.99
C GLU A 267 3.86 -8.52 -6.14
N ILE A 268 3.13 -7.67 -6.88
CA ILE A 268 3.43 -6.24 -7.03
C ILE A 268 3.41 -5.56 -5.65
N ALA A 269 2.38 -5.81 -4.84
CA ALA A 269 2.26 -5.21 -3.51
C ALA A 269 3.38 -5.67 -2.56
N LYS A 270 3.73 -6.96 -2.53
CA LYS A 270 4.89 -7.47 -1.79
C LYS A 270 6.19 -6.79 -2.23
N THR A 271 6.39 -6.65 -3.53
CA THR A 271 7.59 -5.98 -4.09
C THR A 271 7.65 -4.51 -3.68
N ILE A 272 6.52 -3.80 -3.72
CA ILE A 272 6.41 -2.41 -3.26
C ILE A 272 6.82 -2.32 -1.78
N ILE A 273 6.23 -3.15 -0.92
CA ILE A 273 6.52 -3.16 0.52
C ILE A 273 8.00 -3.42 0.75
N THR A 274 8.56 -4.47 0.15
CA THR A 274 9.98 -4.81 0.29
C THR A 274 10.90 -3.67 -0.16
N MET A 275 10.61 -3.03 -1.30
CA MET A 275 11.44 -1.95 -1.85
C MET A 275 11.32 -0.64 -1.07
N VAL A 276 10.10 -0.28 -0.64
CA VAL A 276 9.88 0.91 0.19
C VAL A 276 10.48 0.71 1.58
N SER A 277 10.50 -0.51 2.11
CA SER A 277 11.10 -0.84 3.41
C SER A 277 12.62 -0.92 3.43
N GLN A 278 13.30 -0.78 2.28
CA GLN A 278 14.76 -0.65 2.27
C GLN A 278 15.21 0.65 2.95
N PRO A 279 16.36 0.69 3.62
CA PRO A 279 16.85 1.89 4.28
C PRO A 279 17.01 3.08 3.33
N TYR A 280 16.81 4.29 3.84
CA TYR A 280 17.06 5.53 3.14
C TYR A 280 18.24 6.25 3.77
N GLN A 281 19.08 6.84 2.92
CA GLN A 281 20.13 7.76 3.34
C GLN A 281 19.61 9.18 3.14
N ILE A 282 19.48 9.92 4.24
CA ILE A 282 18.99 11.29 4.27
C ILE A 282 19.94 12.10 5.14
N GLU A 283 20.61 13.08 4.54
CA GLU A 283 21.54 13.98 5.25
C GLU A 283 22.64 13.28 6.08
N GLY A 284 23.05 12.07 5.66
CA GLY A 284 24.05 11.25 6.36
C GLY A 284 23.50 10.34 7.47
N SER A 285 22.22 10.51 7.83
CA SER A 285 21.50 9.61 8.74
C SER A 285 20.78 8.50 7.96
N ARG A 286 20.66 7.33 8.60
CA ARG A 286 19.92 6.18 8.07
C ARG A 286 18.53 6.14 8.69
N CYS A 287 17.49 6.12 7.87
CA CYS A 287 16.12 5.92 8.34
C CYS A 287 15.44 4.74 7.63
N VAL A 288 14.46 4.14 8.30
CA VAL A 288 13.69 3.00 7.78
C VAL A 288 12.22 3.29 8.01
N ILE A 289 11.42 3.12 6.96
CA ILE A 289 9.96 3.20 7.00
C ILE A 289 9.36 1.89 6.51
N GLY A 290 8.11 1.62 6.88
CA GLY A 290 7.33 0.54 6.28
C GLY A 290 6.42 1.05 5.18
N ALA A 291 5.67 0.15 4.56
CA ALA A 291 4.54 0.50 3.73
C ALA A 291 3.40 -0.47 3.98
N SER A 292 2.20 0.07 4.14
CA SER A 292 0.96 -0.68 4.19
C SER A 292 0.20 -0.46 2.88
N VAL A 293 -0.41 -1.50 2.31
CA VAL A 293 -1.03 -1.43 0.97
C VAL A 293 -2.47 -1.99 0.97
N GLY A 294 -3.45 -1.19 0.58
CA GLY A 294 -4.82 -1.63 0.34
C GLY A 294 -5.12 -1.79 -1.14
N ILE A 295 -5.72 -2.90 -1.55
CA ILE A 295 -5.98 -3.21 -2.97
C ILE A 295 -7.48 -3.41 -3.21
N ALA A 296 -8.04 -2.68 -4.18
CA ALA A 296 -9.39 -2.90 -4.69
C ALA A 296 -9.40 -2.99 -6.22
N ILE A 297 -10.31 -3.78 -6.78
CA ILE A 297 -10.37 -4.11 -8.20
C ILE A 297 -11.78 -3.81 -8.73
N ALA A 298 -11.88 -2.86 -9.66
CA ALA A 298 -13.10 -2.61 -10.40
C ALA A 298 -13.28 -3.68 -11.50
N PRO A 299 -14.52 -4.17 -11.76
CA PRO A 299 -15.79 -3.75 -11.15
C PRO A 299 -16.18 -4.53 -9.87
N TYR A 300 -15.32 -5.43 -9.39
CA TYR A 300 -15.63 -6.37 -8.33
C TYR A 300 -15.88 -5.69 -6.97
N ASP A 301 -15.03 -4.73 -6.62
CA ASP A 301 -15.01 -4.04 -5.32
C ASP A 301 -15.65 -2.64 -5.38
N GLY A 302 -16.30 -2.33 -6.50
CA GLY A 302 -16.89 -1.03 -6.80
C GLY A 302 -16.96 -0.80 -8.31
N ILE A 303 -18.01 -0.10 -8.77
CA ILE A 303 -18.20 0.22 -10.19
C ILE A 303 -17.78 1.66 -10.48
N ALA A 304 -18.10 2.59 -9.57
CA ALA A 304 -17.68 3.97 -9.66
C ALA A 304 -16.27 4.16 -9.07
N SER A 305 -15.56 5.19 -9.53
CA SER A 305 -14.22 5.51 -9.02
C SER A 305 -14.21 5.75 -7.51
N GLU A 306 -15.23 6.42 -6.98
CA GLU A 306 -15.35 6.72 -5.55
C GLU A 306 -15.51 5.46 -4.71
N ASP A 307 -16.31 4.49 -5.18
CA ASP A 307 -16.50 3.21 -4.49
C ASP A 307 -15.20 2.43 -4.42
N VAL A 308 -14.48 2.33 -5.54
CA VAL A 308 -13.22 1.56 -5.64
C VAL A 308 -12.14 2.17 -4.77
N VAL A 309 -12.02 3.51 -4.76
CA VAL A 309 -11.07 4.23 -3.90
C VAL A 309 -11.41 4.02 -2.44
N ARG A 310 -12.69 4.13 -2.06
CA ARG A 310 -13.15 3.85 -0.68
C ARG A 310 -12.87 2.40 -0.26
N SER A 311 -13.10 1.44 -1.15
CA SER A 311 -12.79 0.03 -0.89
C SER A 311 -11.28 -0.21 -0.72
N ALA A 312 -10.44 0.43 -1.53
CA ALA A 312 -8.98 0.36 -1.38
C ALA A 312 -8.50 0.98 -0.07
N ASP A 313 -9.11 2.10 0.35
CA ASP A 313 -8.82 2.78 1.62
C ASP A 313 -9.20 1.92 2.83
N LEU A 314 -10.38 1.29 2.80
CA LEU A 314 -10.78 0.33 3.85
C LEU A 314 -9.82 -0.86 3.93
N ALA A 315 -9.36 -1.37 2.78
CA ALA A 315 -8.34 -2.42 2.74
C ALA A 315 -6.99 -1.95 3.29
N LEU A 316 -6.59 -0.72 3.00
CA LEU A 316 -5.36 -0.12 3.54
C LEU A 316 -5.45 0.03 5.05
N TYR A 317 -6.56 0.56 5.55
CA TYR A 317 -6.81 0.67 7.00
C TYR A 317 -6.74 -0.69 7.70
N ALA A 318 -7.36 -1.72 7.10
CA ALA A 318 -7.31 -3.09 7.61
C ALA A 318 -5.89 -3.70 7.54
N SER A 319 -5.07 -3.34 6.53
CA SER A 319 -3.67 -3.79 6.44
C SER A 319 -2.80 -3.21 7.55
N LYS A 320 -3.03 -1.95 7.96
CA LYS A 320 -2.36 -1.34 9.13
C LYS A 320 -2.70 -2.11 10.41
N GLY A 321 -3.92 -2.66 10.52
CA GLY A 321 -4.40 -3.33 11.73
C GLY A 321 -3.88 -4.72 12.00
N GLY A 322 -3.45 -5.43 10.96
CA GLY A 322 -2.82 -6.74 11.14
C GLY A 322 -1.30 -6.67 11.38
N GLY A 323 -0.72 -5.52 11.73
CA GLY A 323 0.72 -5.40 12.04
C GLY A 323 1.56 -4.50 11.13
N ARG A 324 0.96 -3.71 10.22
CA ARG A 324 1.67 -2.88 9.21
C ARG A 324 2.60 -3.68 8.29
N GLY A 325 3.26 -3.04 7.32
CA GLY A 325 4.24 -3.73 6.45
C GLY A 325 3.65 -4.87 5.62
N GLN A 326 2.35 -4.84 5.35
CA GLN A 326 1.63 -5.87 4.60
C GLN A 326 0.63 -5.24 3.63
N PHE A 327 0.12 -6.04 2.71
CA PHE A 327 -0.95 -5.61 1.82
C PHE A 327 -2.26 -6.27 2.23
N ARG A 328 -3.40 -5.78 1.77
CA ARG A 328 -4.67 -6.47 1.92
C ARG A 328 -5.58 -6.21 0.74
N PHE A 329 -6.22 -7.26 0.24
CA PHE A 329 -7.34 -7.08 -0.71
C PHE A 329 -8.60 -6.66 0.02
N TYR A 330 -9.41 -5.82 -0.62
CA TYR A 330 -10.74 -5.52 -0.14
C TYR A 330 -11.61 -6.80 -0.07
N SER A 331 -12.36 -6.92 1.04
CA SER A 331 -13.50 -7.82 1.18
C SER A 331 -14.63 -7.09 1.90
N SER A 332 -15.87 -7.54 1.71
CA SER A 332 -17.04 -6.96 2.40
C SER A 332 -16.92 -7.00 3.92
N ASP A 333 -16.19 -7.98 4.46
CA ASP A 333 -16.05 -8.20 5.90
C ASP A 333 -15.15 -7.14 6.56
N LEU A 334 -14.30 -6.44 5.78
CA LEU A 334 -13.36 -5.43 6.30
C LEU A 334 -14.04 -4.24 6.98
N HIS A 335 -15.26 -3.88 6.56
CA HIS A 335 -15.99 -2.80 7.24
C HIS A 335 -16.29 -3.15 8.70
N SER A 336 -16.73 -4.40 8.93
CA SER A 336 -16.98 -4.91 10.27
C SER A 336 -15.69 -5.09 11.08
N GLU A 337 -14.57 -5.44 10.44
CA GLU A 337 -13.27 -5.51 11.11
C GLU A 337 -12.79 -4.12 11.56
N ALA A 338 -13.01 -3.08 10.76
CA ALA A 338 -12.63 -1.71 11.11
C ALA A 338 -13.42 -1.18 12.31
N GLU A 339 -14.74 -1.39 12.35
CA GLU A 339 -15.57 -1.06 13.52
C GLU A 339 -15.15 -1.86 14.75
N ARG A 340 -14.91 -3.17 14.59
CA ARG A 340 -14.44 -4.02 15.69
C ARG A 340 -13.10 -3.55 16.24
N ARG A 341 -12.17 -3.15 15.37
CA ARG A 341 -10.88 -2.61 15.77
C ARG A 341 -11.03 -1.33 16.58
N ARG A 342 -11.89 -0.42 16.15
CA ARG A 342 -12.17 0.81 16.88
C ARG A 342 -12.72 0.52 18.28
N GLN A 343 -13.64 -0.43 18.39
CA GLN A 343 -14.15 -0.88 19.69
C GLN A 343 -13.03 -1.40 20.59
N ILE A 344 -12.14 -2.24 20.04
CA ILE A 344 -10.96 -2.77 20.75
C ILE A 344 -10.05 -1.63 21.21
N GLU A 345 -9.78 -0.61 20.39
CA GLU A 345 -8.99 0.56 20.79
C GLU A 345 -9.61 1.32 21.97
N GLU A 346 -10.92 1.56 21.92
CA GLU A 346 -11.65 2.28 22.96
C GLU A 346 -11.65 1.49 24.28
N ASP A 347 -11.92 0.18 24.23
CA ASP A 347 -12.00 -0.68 25.42
C ASP A 347 -10.63 -1.03 26.03
N LEU A 348 -9.58 -1.12 25.21
CA LEU A 348 -8.23 -1.47 25.67
C LEU A 348 -7.67 -0.47 26.69
N ARG A 349 -8.06 0.81 26.58
CA ARG A 349 -7.67 1.87 27.52
C ARG A 349 -8.12 1.58 28.96
N ASP A 350 -9.29 0.96 29.11
CA ASP A 350 -9.86 0.64 30.40
C ASP A 350 -9.61 -0.81 30.83
N ALA A 351 -9.17 -1.68 29.92
CA ALA A 351 -9.10 -3.13 30.14
C ALA A 351 -8.22 -3.51 31.35
N LEU A 352 -7.08 -2.83 31.53
CA LEU A 352 -6.19 -3.02 32.68
C LEU A 352 -6.88 -2.62 33.99
N ALA A 353 -7.53 -1.45 34.02
CA ALA A 353 -8.20 -0.94 35.21
C ALA A 353 -9.44 -1.78 35.59
N LYS A 354 -10.10 -2.38 34.59
CA LYS A 354 -11.28 -3.25 34.76
C LYS A 354 -10.90 -4.72 35.07
N GLY A 355 -9.62 -5.06 35.18
CA GLY A 355 -9.17 -6.42 35.48
C GLY A 355 -9.51 -7.45 34.40
N GLN A 356 -9.55 -7.03 33.13
CA GLN A 356 -9.92 -7.88 31.99
C GLN A 356 -8.71 -8.62 31.36
N MET A 357 -7.50 -8.34 31.86
CA MET A 357 -6.27 -8.94 31.38
C MET A 357 -5.82 -10.05 32.32
N ARG A 358 -5.29 -11.13 31.74
CA ARG A 358 -4.61 -12.20 32.48
C ARG A 358 -3.30 -12.58 31.79
N VAL A 359 -2.41 -13.21 32.54
CA VAL A 359 -1.17 -13.78 31.99
C VAL A 359 -1.34 -15.31 31.94
N VAL A 360 -0.93 -15.90 30.83
CA VAL A 360 -0.82 -17.35 30.65
C VAL A 360 0.62 -17.69 30.28
N TYR A 361 1.03 -18.93 30.53
CA TYR A 361 2.43 -19.33 30.47
C TYR A 361 2.62 -20.46 29.48
N GLN A 362 3.52 -20.30 28.51
CA GLN A 362 3.90 -21.40 27.63
C GLN A 362 5.21 -22.05 28.08
N PRO A 363 5.27 -23.38 28.23
CA PRO A 363 6.50 -24.07 28.57
C PRO A 363 7.56 -24.06 27.47
N ILE A 364 8.78 -23.68 27.87
CA ILE A 364 10.02 -23.91 27.14
C ILE A 364 10.75 -25.08 27.81
N VAL A 365 11.01 -26.12 27.02
CA VAL A 365 11.43 -27.43 27.49
C VAL A 365 12.85 -27.74 27.04
N SER A 366 13.67 -28.32 27.92
CA SER A 366 15.01 -28.80 27.58
C SER A 366 14.94 -29.99 26.62
N THR A 367 15.67 -29.94 25.50
CA THR A 367 15.74 -31.05 24.53
C THR A 367 16.35 -32.33 25.09
N ALA A 368 17.21 -32.20 26.09
CA ALA A 368 17.96 -33.31 26.68
C ALA A 368 17.16 -34.08 27.74
N THR A 369 16.29 -33.38 28.49
CA THR A 369 15.64 -33.95 29.69
C THR A 369 14.12 -33.92 29.65
N ASN A 370 13.51 -33.26 28.66
CA ASN A 370 12.07 -32.97 28.59
C ASN A 370 11.53 -32.21 29.82
N LYS A 371 12.41 -31.60 30.62
CA LYS A 371 12.03 -30.76 31.77
C LYS A 371 11.73 -29.34 31.31
N VAL A 372 10.70 -28.73 31.88
CA VAL A 372 10.41 -27.30 31.72
C VAL A 372 11.51 -26.49 32.40
N VAL A 373 12.16 -25.60 31.63
CA VAL A 373 13.26 -24.74 32.11
C VAL A 373 12.85 -23.27 32.22
N THR A 374 11.90 -22.85 31.40
CA THR A 374 11.43 -21.47 31.34
C THR A 374 9.96 -21.47 30.95
N LEU A 375 9.19 -20.53 31.49
CA LEU A 375 7.81 -20.28 31.14
C LEU A 375 7.71 -18.90 30.49
N GLU A 376 7.31 -18.85 29.23
CA GLU A 376 7.10 -17.57 28.54
C GLU A 376 5.72 -17.01 28.86
N ALA A 377 5.69 -15.77 29.34
CA ALA A 377 4.49 -15.06 29.72
C ALA A 377 3.81 -14.44 28.50
N PHE A 378 2.56 -14.81 28.27
CA PHE A 378 1.71 -14.23 27.26
C PHE A 378 0.49 -13.57 27.89
N THR A 379 0.19 -12.35 27.46
CA THR A 379 -1.05 -11.68 27.84
C THR A 379 -2.25 -12.35 27.14
N ARG A 380 -3.39 -12.39 27.80
CA ARG A 380 -4.70 -12.69 27.23
C ARG A 380 -5.69 -11.64 27.68
N TRP A 381 -6.58 -11.23 26.78
CA TRP A 381 -7.63 -10.27 27.09
C TRP A 381 -8.98 -10.96 27.07
N GLU A 382 -9.60 -11.06 28.23
CA GLU A 382 -10.98 -11.52 28.38
C GLU A 382 -11.94 -10.34 28.26
N HIS A 383 -12.42 -10.09 27.05
CA HIS A 383 -13.37 -9.03 26.78
C HIS A 383 -14.80 -9.48 27.14
N PRO A 384 -15.60 -8.64 27.84
CA PRO A 384 -16.97 -9.01 28.25
C PRO A 384 -17.88 -9.40 27.07
N ASP A 385 -17.86 -8.61 25.98
CA ASP A 385 -18.70 -8.88 24.80
C ASP A 385 -18.04 -9.77 23.74
N MET A 386 -16.71 -9.65 23.52
CA MET A 386 -15.99 -10.35 22.45
C MET A 386 -15.37 -11.69 22.87
N GLY A 387 -15.36 -12.02 24.17
CA GLY A 387 -14.67 -13.19 24.70
C GLY A 387 -13.14 -13.03 24.68
N ASP A 388 -12.42 -14.13 24.51
CA ASP A 388 -10.94 -14.12 24.49
C ASP A 388 -10.42 -13.46 23.20
N VAL A 389 -9.83 -12.27 23.35
CA VAL A 389 -9.22 -11.51 22.25
C VAL A 389 -7.74 -11.86 22.17
N PRO A 390 -7.25 -12.38 21.02
CA PRO A 390 -5.88 -12.87 20.93
C PRO A 390 -4.85 -11.73 20.88
N PRO A 391 -3.62 -11.93 21.38
CA PRO A 391 -2.55 -10.91 21.38
C PRO A 391 -2.23 -10.33 20.01
N SER A 392 -2.28 -11.16 18.97
CA SER A 392 -2.04 -10.73 17.59
C SER A 392 -3.02 -9.65 17.11
N VAL A 393 -4.15 -9.45 17.80
CA VAL A 393 -5.13 -8.41 17.48
C VAL A 393 -4.90 -7.16 18.34
N PHE A 394 -4.80 -7.30 19.67
CA PHE A 394 -4.78 -6.13 20.55
C PHE A 394 -3.39 -5.56 20.84
N ILE A 395 -2.30 -6.33 20.72
CA ILE A 395 -0.93 -5.82 20.95
C ILE A 395 -0.55 -4.76 19.90
N PRO A 396 -0.77 -4.94 18.59
CA PRO A 396 -0.51 -3.89 17.60
C PRO A 396 -1.32 -2.62 17.86
N ILE A 397 -2.55 -2.75 18.35
CA ILE A 397 -3.40 -1.61 18.73
C ILE A 397 -2.83 -0.92 19.98
N ALA A 398 -2.35 -1.69 20.96
CA ALA A 398 -1.71 -1.15 22.16
C ALA A 398 -0.47 -0.30 21.80
N GLU A 399 0.33 -0.73 20.82
CA GLU A 399 1.48 0.04 20.33
C GLU A 399 1.05 1.35 19.68
N GLU A 400 0.05 1.31 18.80
CA GLU A 400 -0.46 2.50 18.11
C GLU A 400 -1.05 3.55 19.06
N CYS A 401 -1.76 3.08 20.08
CA CYS A 401 -2.40 3.94 21.06
C CYS A 401 -1.46 4.34 22.21
N ASN A 402 -0.16 4.00 22.14
CA ASN A 402 0.84 4.20 23.20
C ASN A 402 0.46 3.58 24.56
N LEU A 403 -0.31 2.49 24.54
CA LEU A 403 -0.69 1.71 25.73
C LEU A 403 0.29 0.57 26.01
N ILE A 404 1.16 0.22 25.06
CA ILE A 404 2.08 -0.92 25.17
C ILE A 404 3.02 -0.83 26.37
N GLY A 405 3.47 0.37 26.75
CA GLY A 405 4.33 0.55 27.93
C GLY A 405 3.61 0.20 29.24
N ALA A 406 2.39 0.71 29.43
CA ALA A 406 1.59 0.42 30.61
C ALA A 406 1.18 -1.06 30.70
N LEU A 407 0.84 -1.66 29.55
CA LEU A 407 0.56 -3.08 29.45
C LEU A 407 1.80 -3.92 29.78
N GLY A 408 2.96 -3.59 29.19
CA GLY A 408 4.21 -4.28 29.43
C GLY A 408 4.66 -4.22 30.89
N ASP A 409 4.54 -3.07 31.54
CA ASP A 409 4.86 -2.91 32.96
C ASP A 409 3.94 -3.75 33.86
N TRP A 410 2.65 -3.84 33.51
CA TRP A 410 1.70 -4.70 34.22
C TRP A 410 2.04 -6.19 34.04
N VAL A 411 2.30 -6.63 32.80
CA VAL A 411 2.68 -8.03 32.50
C VAL A 411 3.96 -8.40 33.24
N LEU A 412 4.98 -7.54 33.20
CA LEU A 412 6.26 -7.75 33.88
C LEU A 412 6.05 -7.95 35.39
N LYS A 413 5.27 -7.06 36.02
CA LYS A 413 4.99 -7.15 37.45
C LYS A 413 4.24 -8.44 37.79
N GLN A 414 3.19 -8.77 37.04
CA GLN A 414 2.38 -9.96 37.28
C GLN A 414 3.20 -11.24 37.06
N ALA A 415 3.96 -11.32 35.97
CA ALA A 415 4.82 -12.45 35.66
C ALA A 415 5.89 -12.69 36.73
N CYS A 416 6.49 -11.63 37.30
CA CYS A 416 7.43 -11.78 38.40
C CYS A 416 6.77 -12.29 39.69
N ILE A 417 5.56 -11.80 40.03
CA ILE A 417 4.78 -12.27 41.19
C ILE A 417 4.42 -13.75 41.06
N ASP A 418 4.01 -14.16 39.87
CA ASP A 418 3.62 -15.56 39.60
C ASP A 418 4.85 -16.47 39.62
N ALA A 419 5.96 -16.04 39.02
CA ALA A 419 7.21 -16.79 38.99
C ALA A 419 7.84 -16.99 40.37
N ALA A 420 7.69 -16.03 41.28
CA ALA A 420 8.18 -16.14 42.65
C ALA A 420 7.53 -17.30 43.41
N GLN A 421 6.33 -17.73 43.02
CA GLN A 421 5.60 -18.83 43.64
C GLN A 421 6.00 -20.21 43.09
N TRP A 422 6.68 -20.27 41.94
CA TRP A 422 7.09 -21.54 41.35
C TRP A 422 8.29 -22.14 42.08
N PRO A 423 8.28 -23.46 42.36
CA PRO A 423 9.40 -24.12 43.02
C PRO A 423 10.64 -24.21 42.12
N GLY A 424 11.82 -24.22 42.75
CA GLY A 424 13.09 -24.50 42.08
C GLY A 424 13.63 -23.32 41.26
N SER A 425 14.20 -23.64 40.09
CA SER A 425 14.96 -22.71 39.24
C SER A 425 14.27 -22.34 37.94
N VAL A 426 12.97 -22.65 37.80
CA VAL A 426 12.21 -22.35 36.58
C VAL A 426 12.17 -20.84 36.37
N LYS A 427 12.55 -20.40 35.17
CA LYS A 427 12.61 -18.99 34.80
C LYS A 427 11.27 -18.52 34.23
N VAL A 428 11.03 -17.22 34.27
CA VAL A 428 9.94 -16.57 33.53
C VAL A 428 10.54 -15.69 32.44
N ALA A 429 10.03 -15.84 31.22
CA ALA A 429 10.39 -15.01 30.09
C ALA A 429 9.28 -13.99 29.80
N VAL A 430 9.62 -12.72 29.63
CA VAL A 430 8.68 -11.64 29.37
C VAL A 430 9.11 -10.87 28.12
N ASN A 431 8.18 -10.77 27.16
CA ASN A 431 8.37 -9.99 25.93
C ASN A 431 8.41 -8.49 26.20
N VAL A 432 9.40 -7.80 25.64
CA VAL A 432 9.60 -6.36 25.79
C VAL A 432 9.56 -5.67 24.43
N SER A 433 8.64 -4.73 24.26
CA SER A 433 8.55 -3.93 23.04
C SER A 433 9.72 -2.95 22.92
N ALA A 434 10.10 -2.59 21.69
CA ALA A 434 11.14 -1.57 21.47
C ALA A 434 10.80 -0.22 22.12
N ALA A 435 9.52 0.17 22.11
CA ALA A 435 9.05 1.40 22.76
C ALA A 435 9.30 1.37 24.27
N GLN A 436 9.04 0.24 24.93
CA GLN A 436 9.31 0.07 26.36
C GLN A 436 10.82 0.07 26.64
N PHE A 437 11.62 -0.61 25.83
CA PHE A 437 13.08 -0.66 25.99
C PHE A 437 13.74 0.71 25.85
N THR A 438 13.26 1.55 24.94
CA THR A 438 13.78 2.92 24.75
C THR A 438 13.38 3.90 25.86
N ASN A 439 12.47 3.53 26.76
CA ASN A 439 12.07 4.38 27.87
C ASN A 439 13.17 4.41 28.94
N PRO A 440 13.75 5.57 29.28
CA PRO A 440 14.80 5.67 30.31
C PRO A 440 14.36 5.15 31.70
N GLY A 441 13.05 5.13 31.99
CA GLY A 441 12.50 4.59 33.22
C GLY A 441 12.43 3.07 33.29
N PHE A 442 12.65 2.34 32.19
CA PHE A 442 12.37 0.91 32.10
C PHE A 442 13.21 0.07 33.07
N ALA A 443 14.52 0.30 33.17
CA ALA A 443 15.37 -0.41 34.13
C ALA A 443 14.89 -0.21 35.59
N SER A 444 14.36 0.97 35.91
CA SER A 444 13.77 1.24 37.23
C SER A 444 12.47 0.45 37.44
N SER A 445 11.61 0.37 36.42
CA SER A 445 10.39 -0.46 36.46
C SER A 445 10.72 -1.95 36.66
N VAL A 446 11.75 -2.47 35.99
CA VAL A 446 12.23 -3.85 36.17
C VAL A 446 12.73 -4.09 37.58
N ALA A 447 13.56 -3.17 38.11
CA ALA A 447 14.05 -3.25 39.48
C ALA A 447 12.90 -3.25 40.50
N GLN A 448 11.86 -2.43 40.28
CA GLN A 448 10.67 -2.41 41.13
C GLN A 448 9.87 -3.72 41.06
N ALA A 449 9.70 -4.30 39.88
CA ALA A 449 8.99 -5.58 39.71
C ALA A 449 9.71 -6.73 40.43
N LEU A 450 11.04 -6.81 40.30
CA LEU A 450 11.87 -7.79 41.02
C LEU A 450 11.81 -7.57 42.54
N ALA A 451 11.96 -6.33 43.00
CA ALA A 451 11.90 -6.01 44.42
C ALA A 451 10.52 -6.30 45.05
N HIS A 452 9.44 -6.07 44.31
CA HIS A 452 8.08 -6.30 44.80
C HIS A 452 7.68 -7.78 44.84
N SER A 453 8.20 -8.58 43.92
CA SER A 453 7.93 -10.02 43.84
C SER A 453 8.91 -10.86 44.67
N GLU A 454 10.02 -10.28 45.10
CA GLU A 454 11.16 -11.00 45.71
C GLU A 454 11.72 -12.11 44.81
N LEU A 455 11.51 -12.02 43.49
CA LEU A 455 12.05 -12.95 42.51
C LEU A 455 13.57 -12.75 42.38
N ALA A 456 14.32 -13.85 42.44
CA ALA A 456 15.75 -13.84 42.13
C ALA A 456 15.96 -13.33 40.69
N PRO A 457 16.77 -12.27 40.46
CA PRO A 457 16.89 -11.65 39.14
C PRO A 457 17.28 -12.60 38.02
N GLU A 458 18.07 -13.64 38.29
CA GLU A 458 18.53 -14.62 37.31
C GLU A 458 17.39 -15.51 36.78
N ARG A 459 16.23 -15.50 37.46
CA ARG A 459 15.00 -16.18 37.03
C ARG A 459 14.14 -15.35 36.09
N LEU A 460 14.39 -14.04 35.97
CA LEU A 460 13.74 -13.19 34.99
C LEU A 460 14.56 -13.17 33.70
N GLU A 461 13.91 -13.49 32.59
CA GLU A 461 14.44 -13.37 31.24
C GLU A 461 13.61 -12.34 30.46
N LEU A 462 14.27 -11.34 29.88
CA LEU A 462 13.60 -10.36 29.03
C LEU A 462 13.86 -10.70 27.57
N GLU A 463 12.80 -10.87 26.81
CA GLU A 463 12.85 -11.18 25.39
C GLU A 463 12.73 -9.90 24.56
N LEU A 464 13.71 -9.69 23.68
CA LEU A 464 13.85 -8.47 22.90
C LEU A 464 14.03 -8.84 21.43
N THR A 465 13.34 -8.13 20.53
CA THR A 465 13.50 -8.34 19.08
C THR A 465 14.72 -7.58 18.53
N GLU A 466 15.18 -7.95 17.33
CA GLU A 466 16.28 -7.25 16.63
C GLU A 466 15.99 -5.75 16.38
N SER A 467 14.72 -5.35 16.44
CA SER A 467 14.29 -3.97 16.14
C SER A 467 14.83 -2.91 17.12
N ILE A 468 15.26 -3.32 18.31
CA ILE A 468 15.86 -2.42 19.31
C ILE A 468 17.15 -1.76 18.81
N PHE A 469 17.87 -2.41 17.88
CA PHE A 469 19.15 -1.95 17.35
C PHE A 469 19.01 -0.85 16.29
N LEU A 470 17.79 -0.49 15.90
CA LEU A 470 17.53 0.57 14.92
C LEU A 470 17.58 1.98 15.54
N GLY A 471 17.64 2.09 16.86
CA GLY A 471 17.68 3.35 17.61
C GLY A 471 19.10 3.88 17.86
N ASP A 472 19.23 4.70 18.90
CA ASP A 472 20.52 5.22 19.37
C ASP A 472 21.35 4.10 20.01
N GLU A 473 22.50 3.79 19.42
CA GLU A 473 23.41 2.75 19.88
C GLU A 473 23.93 3.04 21.30
N SER A 474 24.19 4.30 21.65
CA SER A 474 24.71 4.68 22.96
C SER A 474 23.69 4.43 24.08
N ALA A 475 22.46 4.90 23.88
CA ALA A 475 21.36 4.69 24.82
C ALA A 475 21.02 3.19 24.99
N THR A 476 21.10 2.43 23.89
CA THR A 476 20.87 0.97 23.90
C THR A 476 21.91 0.25 24.77
N GLN A 477 23.19 0.61 24.63
CA GLN A 477 24.28 0.03 25.42
C GLN A 477 24.17 0.40 26.91
N GLU A 478 23.78 1.64 27.22
CA GLU A 478 23.53 2.07 28.60
C GLU A 478 22.38 1.29 29.25
N MET A 479 21.27 1.10 28.53
CA MET A 479 20.14 0.31 29.01
C MET A 479 20.55 -1.15 29.25
N PHE A 480 21.31 -1.76 28.34
CA PHE A 480 21.84 -3.11 28.55
C PHE A 480 22.72 -3.21 29.80
N ALA A 481 23.61 -2.23 30.01
CA ALA A 481 24.45 -2.20 31.20
C ALA A 481 23.62 -2.11 32.49
N GLN A 482 22.58 -1.24 32.50
CA GLN A 482 21.67 -1.10 33.64
C GLN A 482 20.90 -2.40 33.93
N LEU A 483 20.36 -3.06 32.90
CA LEU A 483 19.63 -4.32 33.06
C LEU A 483 20.55 -5.45 33.53
N LYS A 484 21.76 -5.57 32.96
CA LYS A 484 22.74 -6.57 33.40
C LYS A 484 23.24 -6.36 34.83
N MET A 485 23.32 -5.11 35.29
CA MET A 485 23.62 -4.81 36.70
C MET A 485 22.55 -5.37 37.66
N LEU A 486 21.31 -5.54 37.22
CA LEU A 486 20.26 -6.18 38.02
C LEU A 486 20.44 -7.69 38.14
N GLY A 487 21.23 -8.33 37.27
CA GLY A 487 21.49 -9.78 37.30
C GLY A 487 20.49 -10.63 36.50
N LEU A 488 19.62 -10.01 35.69
CA LEU A 488 18.66 -10.72 34.85
C LEU A 488 19.28 -11.26 33.55
N ARG A 489 18.54 -12.16 32.88
CA ARG A 489 18.91 -12.69 31.56
C ARG A 489 18.23 -11.94 30.42
N LEU A 490 18.90 -11.87 29.29
CA LEU A 490 18.39 -11.27 28.07
C LEU A 490 18.34 -12.32 26.96
N ALA A 491 17.21 -12.41 26.26
CA ALA A 491 17.04 -13.26 25.10
C ALA A 491 16.78 -12.41 23.85
N LEU A 492 17.40 -12.81 22.75
CA LEU A 492 17.12 -12.25 21.43
C LEU A 492 16.03 -13.07 20.77
N ASP A 493 14.88 -12.45 20.54
CA ASP A 493 13.68 -13.04 19.97
C ASP A 493 13.58 -12.82 18.45
N ASP A 494 12.81 -13.67 17.76
CA ASP A 494 12.55 -13.63 16.31
C ASP A 494 13.82 -13.59 15.43
N PHE A 495 14.92 -14.21 15.87
CA PHE A 495 16.23 -14.09 15.20
C PHE A 495 16.20 -14.60 13.75
N GLY A 496 16.70 -13.77 12.83
CA GLY A 496 16.81 -14.09 11.40
C GLY A 496 15.62 -13.64 10.54
N THR A 497 14.55 -13.11 11.13
CA THR A 497 13.42 -12.53 10.37
C THR A 497 13.63 -11.06 10.00
N GLY A 498 14.60 -10.41 10.64
CA GLY A 498 14.91 -8.98 10.49
C GLY A 498 16.25 -8.69 9.80
N TYR A 499 16.81 -7.51 10.08
CA TYR A 499 18.11 -7.08 9.57
C TYR A 499 19.24 -7.68 10.41
N SER A 500 19.53 -8.96 10.23
CA SER A 500 20.60 -9.65 10.97
C SER A 500 21.99 -9.14 10.58
N SER A 501 22.42 -8.01 11.15
CA SER A 501 23.83 -7.65 11.19
C SER A 501 24.45 -8.37 12.37
N LEU A 502 25.23 -9.42 12.08
CA LEU A 502 26.04 -10.14 13.06
C LEU A 502 26.91 -9.20 13.94
N GLY A 503 27.19 -7.98 13.46
CA GLY A 503 27.90 -6.95 14.22
C GLY A 503 27.21 -6.54 15.53
N TYR A 504 25.87 -6.58 15.62
CA TYR A 504 25.17 -6.21 16.85
C TYR A 504 25.32 -7.27 17.95
N LEU A 505 25.34 -8.55 17.57
CA LEU A 505 25.55 -9.67 18.50
C LEU A 505 26.94 -9.66 19.14
N GLN A 506 27.91 -8.97 18.55
CA GLN A 506 29.25 -8.85 19.11
C GLN A 506 29.28 -8.03 20.41
N HIS A 507 28.36 -7.07 20.55
CA HIS A 507 28.36 -6.10 21.65
C HIS A 507 27.13 -6.20 22.55
N ALA A 508 26.07 -6.89 22.11
CA ALA A 508 24.87 -7.08 22.92
C ALA A 508 25.04 -8.25 23.91
N PRO A 509 24.74 -8.06 25.21
CA PRO A 509 25.01 -9.06 26.22
C PRO A 509 23.87 -10.08 26.34
N PHE A 510 23.45 -10.71 25.23
CA PHE A 510 22.41 -11.73 25.26
C PHE A 510 22.90 -13.05 25.85
N ASP A 511 21.99 -13.76 26.51
CA ASP A 511 22.24 -15.08 27.09
C ASP A 511 21.57 -16.21 26.29
N LYS A 512 20.62 -15.86 25.41
CA LYS A 512 19.80 -16.79 24.65
C LYS A 512 19.42 -16.21 23.28
N ILE A 513 19.35 -17.08 22.27
CA ILE A 513 18.78 -16.79 20.95
C ILE A 513 17.55 -17.69 20.73
N LYS A 514 16.42 -17.08 20.37
CA LYS A 514 15.21 -17.78 19.95
C LYS A 514 15.13 -17.78 18.41
N ILE A 515 14.94 -18.96 17.85
CA ILE A 515 14.90 -19.22 16.41
C ILE A 515 13.43 -19.21 15.97
N ASP A 516 13.07 -18.25 15.13
CA ASP A 516 11.71 -18.06 14.65
C ASP A 516 11.15 -19.31 13.94
N LYS A 517 9.85 -19.53 14.14
CA LYS A 517 9.07 -20.64 13.55
C LYS A 517 9.14 -20.66 12.02
N GLY A 518 9.39 -19.53 11.35
CA GLY A 518 9.55 -19.43 9.91
C GLY A 518 10.71 -20.27 9.38
N PHE A 519 11.80 -20.39 10.14
CA PHE A 519 12.92 -21.29 9.79
C PHE A 519 12.61 -22.75 10.11
N ILE A 520 11.84 -23.00 11.16
CA ILE A 520 11.44 -24.36 11.53
C ILE A 520 10.52 -24.96 10.47
N ARG A 521 9.59 -24.16 9.95
CA ARG A 521 8.64 -24.57 8.90
C ARG A 521 9.38 -25.07 7.67
N GLY A 522 9.23 -26.37 7.39
CA GLY A 522 9.85 -27.00 6.21
C GLY A 522 11.30 -27.46 6.43
N VAL A 523 11.83 -27.46 7.65
CA VAL A 523 13.17 -27.98 7.97
C VAL A 523 13.35 -29.46 7.59
N THR A 524 12.25 -30.23 7.58
CA THR A 524 12.25 -31.66 7.24
C THR A 524 12.07 -31.94 5.74
N GLN A 525 11.91 -30.90 4.91
CA GLN A 525 11.79 -31.05 3.46
C GLN A 525 13.16 -31.23 2.80
N LYS A 526 13.28 -32.19 1.88
CA LYS A 526 14.56 -32.57 1.23
C LYS A 526 15.26 -31.42 0.48
N GLU A 527 14.51 -30.44 -0.01
CA GLU A 527 15.03 -29.33 -0.81
C GLU A 527 15.24 -28.05 0.02
N SER A 528 14.91 -28.07 1.31
CA SER A 528 14.98 -26.90 2.18
C SER A 528 16.40 -26.60 2.63
N ARG A 529 16.78 -25.32 2.56
CA ARG A 529 18.06 -24.82 3.11
C ARG A 529 17.96 -24.48 4.60
N ASN A 530 16.77 -24.56 5.21
CA ASN A 530 16.55 -24.12 6.59
C ASN A 530 17.38 -24.89 7.60
N SER A 531 17.60 -26.18 7.40
CA SER A 531 18.45 -26.98 8.30
C SER A 531 19.89 -26.46 8.37
N ALA A 532 20.43 -25.94 7.27
CA ALA A 532 21.78 -25.36 7.24
C ALA A 532 21.83 -24.00 7.95
N ILE A 533 20.77 -23.20 7.82
CA ILE A 533 20.64 -21.91 8.52
C ILE A 533 20.59 -22.15 10.03
N ILE A 534 19.73 -23.06 10.49
CA ILE A 534 19.61 -23.39 11.92
C ILE A 534 20.94 -23.93 12.47
N ALA A 535 21.65 -24.79 11.71
CA ALA A 535 22.97 -25.26 12.11
C ALA A 535 23.99 -24.11 12.30
N ALA A 536 23.95 -23.11 11.41
CA ALA A 536 24.81 -21.93 11.53
C ALA A 536 24.45 -21.08 12.76
N ILE A 537 23.15 -20.88 13.03
CA ILE A 537 22.68 -20.16 14.22
C ILE A 537 23.11 -20.88 15.50
N VAL A 538 22.94 -22.20 15.57
CA VAL A 538 23.37 -22.99 16.73
C VAL A 538 24.88 -22.91 16.93
N SER A 539 25.66 -22.97 15.84
CA SER A 539 27.12 -22.84 15.91
C SER A 539 27.55 -21.47 16.43
N LEU A 540 26.89 -20.40 15.98
CA LEU A 540 27.12 -19.04 16.44
C LEU A 540 26.77 -18.88 17.92
N ALA A 541 25.60 -19.35 18.34
CA ALA A 541 25.17 -19.28 19.73
C ALA A 541 26.16 -20.00 20.66
N ASN A 542 26.63 -21.19 20.27
CA ASN A 542 27.64 -21.91 21.03
C ASN A 542 28.98 -21.17 21.10
N ALA A 543 29.39 -20.48 20.02
CA ALA A 543 30.61 -19.68 20.01
C ALA A 543 30.53 -18.43 20.91
N LEU A 544 29.32 -17.92 21.16
CA LEU A 544 29.03 -16.78 22.02
C LEU A 544 28.55 -17.17 23.43
N ASP A 545 28.60 -18.47 23.78
CA ASP A 545 28.10 -19.04 25.04
C ASP A 545 26.62 -18.73 25.35
N MET A 546 25.79 -18.69 24.30
CA MET A 546 24.35 -18.45 24.39
C MET A 546 23.56 -19.77 24.36
N ASP A 547 22.38 -19.75 24.98
CA ASP A 547 21.38 -20.81 24.84
C ASP A 547 20.61 -20.67 23.52
N THR A 548 20.08 -21.77 22.99
CA THR A 548 19.25 -21.76 21.78
C THR A 548 17.86 -22.33 22.09
N THR A 549 16.83 -21.60 21.66
CA THR A 549 15.44 -22.06 21.71
C THR A 549 14.88 -22.10 20.30
N ALA A 550 14.27 -23.21 19.88
CA ALA A 550 13.50 -23.25 18.63
C ALA A 550 12.01 -23.17 18.91
N GLU A 551 11.33 -22.29 18.19
CA GLU A 551 9.92 -21.97 18.42
C GLU A 551 8.98 -22.63 17.41
N GLY A 552 7.73 -22.81 17.82
CA GLY A 552 6.67 -23.30 16.95
C GLY A 552 6.85 -24.76 16.52
N ILE A 553 7.50 -25.59 17.35
CA ILE A 553 7.64 -27.03 17.07
C ILE A 553 6.30 -27.73 17.33
N GLU A 554 5.77 -28.39 16.31
CA GLU A 554 4.46 -29.04 16.38
C GLU A 554 4.53 -30.55 16.10
N ALA A 555 5.58 -31.02 15.43
CA ALA A 555 5.70 -32.42 15.00
C ALA A 555 7.00 -33.11 15.45
N HIS A 556 6.95 -34.43 15.55
CA HIS A 556 8.09 -35.23 16.02
C HIS A 556 9.30 -35.16 15.07
N ASP A 557 9.07 -35.08 13.77
CA ASP A 557 10.16 -34.95 12.79
C ASP A 557 10.91 -33.62 12.91
N GLU A 558 10.21 -32.53 13.25
CA GLU A 558 10.81 -31.24 13.57
C GLU A 558 11.61 -31.29 14.87
N LEU A 559 11.06 -31.89 15.93
CA LEU A 559 11.75 -32.08 17.21
C LEU A 559 13.04 -32.89 17.05
N GLU A 560 12.99 -34.00 16.33
CA GLU A 560 14.17 -34.84 16.04
C GLU A 560 15.18 -34.12 15.13
N ALA A 561 14.74 -33.25 14.24
CA ALA A 561 15.64 -32.38 13.50
C ALA A 561 16.35 -31.38 14.44
N MET A 562 15.62 -30.72 15.35
CA MET A 562 16.20 -29.76 16.29
C MET A 562 17.18 -30.41 17.27
N ARG A 563 16.85 -31.62 17.77
CA ARG A 563 17.77 -32.43 18.59
C ARG A 563 19.07 -32.75 17.85
N ARG A 564 19.00 -33.19 16.59
CA ARG A 564 20.19 -33.48 15.77
C ARG A 564 21.04 -32.25 15.48
N LEU A 565 20.40 -31.09 15.34
CA LEU A 565 21.09 -29.81 15.10
C LEU A 565 21.69 -29.19 16.37
N GLY A 566 21.46 -29.79 17.55
CA GLY A 566 22.03 -29.34 18.81
C GLY A 566 21.30 -28.16 19.46
N VAL A 567 20.03 -27.95 19.13
CA VAL A 567 19.20 -26.94 19.81
C VAL A 567 18.98 -27.36 21.26
N LYS A 568 19.19 -26.44 22.22
CA LYS A 568 19.15 -26.74 23.66
C LYS A 568 17.74 -26.74 24.26
N GLN A 569 16.85 -25.90 23.75
CA GLN A 569 15.52 -25.66 24.27
C GLN A 569 14.47 -25.64 23.15
N ILE A 570 13.25 -26.07 23.46
CA ILE A 570 12.15 -26.15 22.49
C ILE A 570 10.90 -25.53 23.08
N GLN A 571 10.21 -24.76 22.26
CA GLN A 571 8.90 -24.23 22.54
C GLN A 571 7.95 -24.58 21.39
N GLY A 572 6.74 -25.03 21.73
CA GLY A 572 5.72 -25.31 20.74
C GLY A 572 4.66 -26.29 21.24
N TYR A 573 3.63 -26.47 20.41
CA TYR A 573 2.48 -27.31 20.73
C TYR A 573 2.80 -28.80 20.83
N ILE A 574 3.99 -29.23 20.38
CA ILE A 574 4.44 -30.59 20.64
C ILE A 574 4.55 -30.90 22.13
N TYR A 575 4.83 -29.89 22.97
CA TYR A 575 4.84 -30.06 24.42
C TYR A 575 3.53 -29.56 25.03
N SER A 576 3.24 -28.27 24.84
CA SER A 576 2.04 -27.67 25.41
C SER A 576 1.68 -26.35 24.71
N ALA A 577 0.37 -26.07 24.68
CA ALA A 577 -0.11 -24.70 24.51
C ALA A 577 0.18 -23.88 25.78
N ALA A 578 -0.11 -22.57 25.74
CA ALA A 578 -0.04 -21.74 26.93
C ALA A 578 -1.11 -22.18 27.94
N VAL A 579 -0.70 -22.32 29.20
CA VAL A 579 -1.50 -22.79 30.34
C VAL A 579 -1.73 -21.69 31.37
N SER A 580 -2.73 -21.83 32.23
CA SER A 580 -2.98 -20.85 33.29
C SER A 580 -1.96 -20.94 34.42
N PHE A 581 -1.89 -19.91 35.26
CA PHE A 581 -1.07 -19.92 36.46
C PHE A 581 -1.40 -21.11 37.39
N GLU A 582 -2.69 -21.42 37.55
CA GLU A 582 -3.15 -22.53 38.39
C GLU A 582 -2.66 -23.89 37.85
N GLU A 583 -2.72 -24.09 36.53
CA GLU A 583 -2.23 -25.30 35.87
C GLU A 583 -0.70 -25.45 36.03
N VAL A 584 0.04 -24.34 35.94
CA VAL A 584 1.49 -24.33 36.23
C VAL A 584 1.76 -24.78 37.66
N CYS A 585 1.07 -24.18 38.63
CA CYS A 585 1.23 -24.51 40.04
C CYS A 585 0.90 -25.98 40.31
N GLU A 586 -0.19 -26.50 39.74
CA GLU A 586 -0.59 -27.90 39.87
C GLU A 586 0.45 -28.85 39.26
N ALA A 587 0.93 -28.55 38.06
CA ALA A 587 1.94 -29.36 37.37
C ALA A 587 3.29 -29.39 38.09
N MET A 588 3.63 -28.33 38.83
CA MET A 588 4.87 -28.21 39.59
C MET A 588 4.76 -28.74 41.05
N LEU A 589 3.59 -29.21 41.50
CA LEU A 589 3.43 -29.76 42.86
C LEU A 589 4.36 -30.94 43.15
N SER A 590 4.74 -31.73 42.13
CA SER A 590 5.66 -32.88 42.28
C SER A 590 7.15 -32.53 42.15
N GLY A 591 7.51 -31.24 42.07
CA GLY A 591 8.88 -30.77 41.85
C GLY A 591 9.13 -30.43 40.39
N ASP A 592 9.90 -31.26 39.69
CA ASP A 592 10.23 -31.02 38.27
C ASP A 592 9.02 -31.29 37.38
N TRP A 593 8.64 -30.31 36.56
CA TRP A 593 7.63 -30.49 35.52
C TRP A 593 8.27 -31.07 34.25
N VAL A 594 8.00 -32.35 33.97
CA VAL A 594 8.42 -33.06 32.75
C VAL A 594 7.21 -33.17 31.82
N ILE A 595 7.38 -32.80 30.55
CA ILE A 595 6.32 -32.92 29.53
C ILE A 595 6.81 -33.86 28.43
N GLU A 596 6.09 -34.96 28.22
CA GLU A 596 6.38 -35.85 27.10
C GLU A 596 5.87 -35.22 25.79
N PRO A 597 6.67 -35.24 24.71
CA PRO A 597 6.25 -34.68 23.44
C PRO A 597 5.07 -35.47 22.86
N SER A 598 4.01 -34.77 22.47
CA SER A 598 2.79 -35.29 21.89
C SER A 598 2.41 -34.49 20.66
N GLY A 599 2.31 -35.15 19.50
CA GLY A 599 2.06 -34.48 18.22
C GLY A 599 2.12 -35.45 17.04
N PRO A 600 1.76 -35.01 15.82
CA PRO A 600 1.88 -35.83 14.63
C PRO A 600 3.34 -36.27 14.37
N SER A 601 3.52 -37.40 13.68
CA SER A 601 4.84 -37.89 13.27
C SER A 601 5.52 -36.98 12.24
N HIS A 602 4.73 -36.28 11.43
CA HIS A 602 5.21 -35.38 10.39
C HIS A 602 4.46 -34.06 10.41
N TYR A 603 5.20 -32.96 10.27
CA TYR A 603 4.63 -31.63 10.07
C TYR A 603 3.70 -31.59 8.85
N ARG A 604 2.56 -30.92 8.99
CA ARG A 604 1.61 -30.65 7.89
C ARG A 604 1.31 -29.15 7.87
N PRO A 605 1.16 -28.53 6.68
CA PRO A 605 0.85 -27.11 6.58
C PRO A 605 -0.40 -26.75 7.39
N GLU A 606 -0.32 -25.59 8.05
CA GLU A 606 -1.35 -25.05 8.93
C GLU A 606 -2.73 -25.08 8.25
N ARG A 607 -3.68 -25.76 8.89
CA ARG A 607 -5.09 -25.71 8.53
C ARG A 607 -5.75 -24.69 9.45
N ARG A 608 -6.03 -23.49 8.95
CA ARG A 608 -6.79 -22.51 9.74
C ARG A 608 -8.18 -23.07 9.98
N THR A 609 -8.61 -23.16 11.24
CA THR A 609 -10.01 -23.46 11.56
C THR A 609 -10.83 -22.28 11.08
N VAL A 610 -11.64 -22.49 10.04
CA VAL A 610 -12.54 -21.47 9.51
C VAL A 610 -13.92 -22.04 9.67
N LEU A 611 -14.75 -21.45 10.52
CA LEU A 611 -16.15 -21.84 10.70
C LEU A 611 -17.03 -20.87 9.92
N ARG A 612 -17.26 -21.16 8.64
CA ARG A 612 -18.14 -20.35 7.80
C ARG A 612 -18.94 -21.21 6.83
N LYS A 613 -20.09 -20.71 6.41
CA LYS A 613 -20.88 -21.33 5.36
C LYS A 613 -20.22 -21.11 3.99
N VAL A 614 -20.20 -22.16 3.18
CA VAL A 614 -19.72 -22.13 1.80
C VAL A 614 -20.72 -22.87 0.91
N GLY A 615 -20.79 -22.46 -0.35
CA GLY A 615 -21.51 -23.20 -1.37
C GLY A 615 -20.64 -24.30 -1.95
N LEU A 616 -21.17 -25.52 -2.08
CA LEU A 616 -20.57 -26.59 -2.87
C LEU A 616 -21.47 -26.82 -4.07
N ILE A 617 -20.98 -26.52 -5.27
CA ILE A 617 -21.75 -26.70 -6.51
C ILE A 617 -21.29 -28.00 -7.17
N HIS A 618 -22.24 -28.89 -7.45
CA HIS A 618 -22.03 -30.10 -8.23
C HIS A 618 -23.09 -30.16 -9.32
N GLU A 619 -22.65 -30.33 -10.57
CA GLU A 619 -23.51 -30.27 -11.75
C GLU A 619 -24.29 -28.93 -11.76
N ASP A 620 -25.61 -28.96 -11.61
CA ASP A 620 -26.52 -27.81 -11.58
C ASP A 620 -27.14 -27.57 -10.18
N HIS A 621 -26.56 -28.16 -9.12
CA HIS A 621 -27.04 -28.05 -7.73
C HIS A 621 -26.01 -27.40 -6.81
N ARG A 622 -26.46 -26.43 -6.00
CA ARG A 622 -25.67 -25.80 -4.93
C ARG A 622 -26.11 -26.33 -3.58
N TYR A 623 -25.18 -27.00 -2.90
CA TYR A 623 -25.32 -27.42 -1.52
C TYR A 623 -24.70 -26.37 -0.60
N GLU A 624 -25.29 -26.17 0.56
CA GLU A 624 -24.69 -25.43 1.65
C GLU A 624 -23.91 -26.38 2.55
N ALA A 625 -22.65 -26.03 2.84
CA ALA A 625 -21.80 -26.77 3.76
C ALA A 625 -21.08 -25.80 4.71
N THR A 626 -20.71 -26.30 5.88
CA THR A 626 -19.88 -25.58 6.84
C THR A 626 -18.43 -25.93 6.54
N MET A 627 -17.64 -24.96 6.07
CA MET A 627 -16.19 -25.11 6.06
C MET A 627 -15.73 -25.21 7.52
N ARG A 628 -14.78 -26.11 7.78
CA ARG A 628 -14.17 -26.35 9.09
C ARG A 628 -12.72 -25.91 9.12
N ASN A 629 -12.02 -26.09 8.01
CA ASN A 629 -10.67 -25.55 7.85
C ASN A 629 -10.32 -25.24 6.41
N LEU A 630 -9.32 -24.38 6.22
CA LEU A 630 -8.82 -23.93 4.92
C LEU A 630 -7.29 -23.94 4.89
N SER A 631 -6.72 -24.36 3.77
CA SER A 631 -5.31 -24.22 3.43
C SER A 631 -5.15 -23.79 1.97
N ARG A 632 -3.92 -23.52 1.54
CA ARG A 632 -3.63 -23.14 0.14
C ARG A 632 -4.08 -24.20 -0.87
N THR A 633 -4.08 -25.47 -0.48
CA THR A 633 -4.30 -26.61 -1.39
C THR A 633 -5.62 -27.34 -1.14
N GLY A 634 -6.38 -26.98 -0.12
CA GLY A 634 -7.65 -27.65 0.14
C GLY A 634 -8.41 -27.11 1.35
N CYS A 635 -9.55 -27.71 1.61
CA CYS A 635 -10.37 -27.41 2.77
C CYS A 635 -11.04 -28.68 3.32
N MET A 636 -11.52 -28.59 4.56
CA MET A 636 -12.46 -29.55 5.13
C MET A 636 -13.83 -28.90 5.17
N VAL A 637 -14.83 -29.61 4.68
CA VAL A 637 -16.23 -29.19 4.71
C VAL A 637 -17.08 -30.24 5.43
N GLU A 638 -18.15 -29.79 6.06
CA GLU A 638 -19.13 -30.62 6.74
C GLU A 638 -20.55 -30.22 6.33
N GLY A 639 -21.40 -31.20 6.06
CA GLY A 639 -22.81 -30.98 5.76
C GLY A 639 -23.38 -31.84 4.63
N LEU A 640 -22.54 -32.61 3.94
CA LEU A 640 -22.96 -33.56 2.91
C LEU A 640 -22.69 -35.00 3.37
N LEU A 641 -23.66 -35.89 3.21
CA LEU A 641 -23.55 -37.29 3.60
C LEU A 641 -22.91 -38.14 2.50
N ASP A 642 -21.92 -38.95 2.89
CA ASP A 642 -21.38 -40.09 2.13
C ASP A 642 -20.97 -39.76 0.69
N VAL A 643 -20.41 -38.56 0.48
CA VAL A 643 -19.95 -38.13 -0.85
C VAL A 643 -18.78 -39.04 -1.31
N PRO A 644 -18.85 -39.64 -2.51
CA PRO A 644 -17.78 -40.51 -3.01
C PRO A 644 -16.45 -39.78 -3.22
N VAL A 645 -15.33 -40.46 -2.90
CA VAL A 645 -13.98 -39.96 -3.21
C VAL A 645 -13.82 -39.83 -4.72
N GLY A 646 -13.21 -38.73 -5.17
CA GLY A 646 -13.08 -38.38 -6.59
C GLY A 646 -14.19 -37.47 -7.13
N THR A 647 -15.25 -37.24 -6.37
CA THR A 647 -16.31 -36.27 -6.74
C THR A 647 -15.70 -34.87 -6.90
N MET A 648 -16.11 -34.17 -7.96
CA MET A 648 -15.71 -32.80 -8.26
C MET A 648 -16.77 -31.82 -7.75
N PHE A 649 -16.34 -30.77 -7.05
CA PHE A 649 -17.16 -29.63 -6.66
C PHE A 649 -16.55 -28.33 -7.15
N VAL A 650 -17.39 -27.33 -7.38
CA VAL A 650 -16.97 -25.93 -7.37
C VAL A 650 -17.30 -25.36 -6.00
N VAL A 651 -16.28 -25.02 -5.23
CA VAL A 651 -16.41 -24.36 -3.93
C VAL A 651 -16.63 -22.88 -4.15
N ASP A 652 -17.78 -22.38 -3.71
CA ASP A 652 -18.19 -20.99 -3.76
C ASP A 652 -17.90 -20.31 -2.41
N PHE A 653 -16.90 -19.43 -2.42
CA PHE A 653 -16.51 -18.61 -1.28
C PHE A 653 -17.26 -17.27 -1.21
N GLY A 654 -18.22 -17.01 -2.10
CA GLY A 654 -18.89 -15.71 -2.21
C GLY A 654 -18.08 -14.67 -2.98
N GLU A 655 -18.67 -13.50 -3.26
CA GLU A 655 -18.02 -12.40 -4.00
C GLU A 655 -17.43 -12.82 -5.37
N GLY A 656 -17.98 -13.86 -5.99
CA GLY A 656 -17.47 -14.41 -7.25
C GLY A 656 -16.18 -15.23 -7.12
N GLN A 657 -15.75 -15.58 -5.90
CA GLN A 657 -14.60 -16.43 -5.64
C GLN A 657 -15.00 -17.91 -5.75
N LEU A 658 -14.63 -18.54 -6.86
CA LEU A 658 -14.91 -19.96 -7.14
C LEU A 658 -13.61 -20.75 -7.24
N SER A 659 -13.57 -21.95 -6.63
CA SER A 659 -12.45 -22.88 -6.77
C SER A 659 -12.93 -24.28 -7.09
N VAL A 660 -12.37 -24.89 -8.13
CA VAL A 660 -12.63 -26.30 -8.45
C VAL A 660 -11.87 -27.18 -7.44
N ALA A 661 -12.56 -28.13 -6.84
CA ALA A 661 -12.02 -29.01 -5.83
C ALA A 661 -12.44 -30.46 -6.04
N ARG A 662 -11.56 -31.40 -5.66
CA ARG A 662 -11.80 -32.83 -5.70
C ARG A 662 -11.90 -33.39 -4.29
N VAL A 663 -12.90 -34.23 -4.02
CA VAL A 663 -12.99 -34.99 -2.78
C VAL A 663 -11.85 -36.00 -2.71
N ARG A 664 -10.97 -35.87 -1.73
CA ARG A 664 -9.87 -36.80 -1.45
C ARG A 664 -10.14 -37.72 -0.27
N ARG A 665 -11.01 -37.29 0.64
CA ARG A 665 -11.38 -38.04 1.84
C ARG A 665 -12.85 -37.80 2.11
N SER A 666 -13.56 -38.84 2.52
CA SER A 666 -14.96 -38.76 2.93
C SER A 666 -15.16 -39.62 4.16
N ALA A 667 -15.79 -39.06 5.19
CA ALA A 667 -16.11 -39.75 6.43
C ALA A 667 -17.46 -39.24 6.95
N GLY A 668 -18.54 -39.95 6.64
CA GLY A 668 -19.90 -39.56 6.98
C GLY A 668 -20.27 -38.18 6.42
N ALA A 669 -20.49 -37.21 7.31
CA ALA A 669 -20.85 -35.83 6.95
C ALA A 669 -19.65 -34.92 6.61
N MET A 670 -18.41 -35.41 6.74
CA MET A 670 -17.18 -34.62 6.55
C MET A 670 -16.45 -35.02 5.26
N GLN A 671 -16.08 -34.02 4.46
CA GLN A 671 -15.31 -34.19 3.23
C GLN A 671 -14.04 -33.35 3.23
N GLY A 672 -12.92 -34.01 2.93
CA GLY A 672 -11.65 -33.35 2.63
C GLY A 672 -11.55 -33.07 1.14
N LEU A 673 -11.55 -31.78 0.79
CA LEU A 673 -11.45 -31.28 -0.59
C LEU A 673 -10.01 -30.82 -0.89
N GLU A 674 -9.52 -31.14 -2.07
CA GLU A 674 -8.26 -30.64 -2.62
C GLU A 674 -8.56 -29.71 -3.80
N PHE A 675 -8.01 -28.50 -3.79
CA PHE A 675 -8.18 -27.53 -4.87
C PHE A 675 -7.33 -27.89 -6.08
N GLU A 676 -7.88 -27.70 -7.28
CA GLU A 676 -7.14 -27.87 -8.53
C GLU A 676 -6.11 -26.74 -8.72
N VAL A 677 -6.49 -25.52 -8.37
CA VAL A 677 -5.60 -24.36 -8.36
C VAL A 677 -5.39 -23.91 -6.91
N PRO A 678 -4.13 -23.79 -6.44
CA PRO A 678 -3.86 -23.30 -5.10
C PRO A 678 -4.40 -21.88 -4.88
N LEU A 679 -4.93 -21.62 -3.70
CA LEU A 679 -5.32 -20.28 -3.29
C LEU A 679 -4.10 -19.39 -3.10
N VAL A 680 -4.32 -18.08 -3.26
CA VAL A 680 -3.33 -17.03 -3.06
C VAL A 680 -3.57 -16.32 -1.74
N ASP A 681 -2.49 -15.75 -1.21
CA ASP A 681 -2.49 -14.96 0.02
C ASP A 681 -3.33 -13.69 -0.16
N ASP A 682 -4.20 -13.39 0.80
CA ASP A 682 -4.96 -12.14 0.81
C ASP A 682 -4.18 -10.95 1.37
N GLY A 683 -2.98 -11.22 1.89
CA GLY A 683 -2.03 -10.26 2.44
C GLY A 683 -2.11 -10.09 3.97
N ALA A 684 -3.10 -10.69 4.65
CA ALA A 684 -3.23 -10.72 6.12
C ALA A 684 -3.29 -12.18 6.64
N GLY A 685 -2.64 -13.09 5.93
CA GLY A 685 -2.57 -14.53 6.22
C GLY A 685 -3.84 -15.31 5.88
N GLY A 686 -4.90 -14.65 5.38
CA GLY A 686 -6.05 -15.32 4.79
C GLY A 686 -5.76 -15.80 3.36
N LEU A 687 -6.75 -16.45 2.76
CA LEU A 687 -6.61 -17.06 1.44
C LEU A 687 -7.80 -16.70 0.55
N CYS A 688 -7.51 -16.36 -0.70
CA CYS A 688 -8.51 -16.02 -1.70
C CYS A 688 -8.22 -16.70 -3.04
N THR A 689 -9.22 -16.72 -3.92
CA THR A 689 -9.02 -17.23 -5.28
C THR A 689 -8.21 -16.24 -6.10
N ARG A 690 -7.36 -16.76 -6.99
CA ARG A 690 -6.53 -15.93 -7.89
C ARG A 690 -7.36 -15.02 -8.78
N ASN A 691 -8.48 -15.53 -9.28
CA ASN A 691 -9.42 -14.82 -10.14
C ASN A 691 -10.81 -14.86 -9.52
N ARG A 692 -11.63 -13.87 -9.87
CA ARG A 692 -13.06 -13.80 -9.54
C ARG A 692 -13.90 -13.84 -10.80
N VAL A 693 -15.14 -14.29 -10.68
CA VAL A 693 -16.11 -14.18 -11.77
C VAL A 693 -16.51 -12.72 -11.94
N SER A 694 -16.26 -12.17 -13.12
CA SER A 694 -16.50 -10.75 -13.42
C SER A 694 -17.99 -10.39 -13.36
N PRO A 695 -18.39 -9.34 -12.60
CA PRO A 695 -19.74 -8.77 -12.64
C PRO A 695 -20.24 -8.44 -14.05
N TYR A 696 -19.36 -8.07 -14.98
CA TYR A 696 -19.75 -7.81 -16.37
C TYR A 696 -20.25 -9.06 -17.08
N VAL A 697 -19.67 -10.23 -16.78
CA VAL A 697 -20.11 -11.52 -17.34
C VAL A 697 -21.49 -11.89 -16.77
N LEU A 698 -21.71 -11.63 -15.48
CA LEU A 698 -23.00 -11.89 -14.82
C LEU A 698 -24.11 -10.99 -15.37
N ALA A 699 -23.80 -9.71 -15.64
CA ALA A 699 -24.75 -8.78 -16.25
C ALA A 699 -25.22 -9.22 -17.65
N GLN A 700 -24.36 -9.90 -18.42
CA GLN A 700 -24.77 -10.46 -19.72
C GLN A 700 -25.80 -11.58 -19.59
N ALA A 701 -25.82 -12.28 -18.45
CA ALA A 701 -26.81 -13.30 -18.14
C ALA A 701 -28.10 -12.74 -17.52
N GLY A 702 -28.30 -11.42 -17.56
CA GLY A 702 -29.52 -10.74 -17.10
C GLY A 702 -29.49 -10.23 -15.66
N MET A 703 -28.33 -10.25 -15.00
CA MET A 703 -28.16 -9.72 -13.63
C MET A 703 -27.97 -8.18 -13.63
N PRO A 704 -28.38 -7.48 -12.57
CA PRO A 704 -27.99 -6.08 -12.39
C PRO A 704 -26.47 -5.96 -12.23
N LEU A 705 -25.86 -4.99 -12.92
CA LEU A 705 -24.44 -4.69 -12.78
C LEU A 705 -24.19 -4.06 -11.41
N ALA A 706 -23.74 -4.87 -10.45
CA ALA A 706 -23.37 -4.49 -9.10
C ALA A 706 -22.12 -5.26 -8.65
N ALA A 707 -21.42 -4.73 -7.63
CA ALA A 707 -20.44 -5.53 -6.89
C ALA A 707 -21.14 -6.75 -6.27
N LEU A 708 -20.49 -7.92 -6.27
CA LEU A 708 -21.14 -9.15 -5.84
C LEU A 708 -21.27 -9.22 -4.31
N PRO A 709 -22.47 -9.50 -3.78
CA PRO A 709 -22.67 -9.60 -2.34
C PRO A 709 -21.95 -10.84 -1.77
N ALA A 710 -21.66 -10.80 -0.47
CA ALA A 710 -21.11 -11.94 0.26
C ALA A 710 -22.09 -13.13 0.21
N GLY A 711 -21.57 -14.32 -0.12
CA GLY A 711 -22.26 -15.60 0.10
C GLY A 711 -23.34 -16.04 -0.90
N GLN A 712 -23.60 -15.30 -1.98
CA GLN A 712 -24.58 -15.70 -3.01
C GLN A 712 -23.99 -15.67 -4.43
N TYR A 713 -23.63 -16.86 -4.95
CA TYR A 713 -23.50 -17.04 -6.39
C TYR A 713 -24.89 -17.23 -7.01
N PRO A 714 -25.26 -16.45 -8.04
CA PRO A 714 -26.57 -16.58 -8.65
C PRO A 714 -26.68 -17.85 -9.50
N MET A 715 -27.45 -18.83 -9.02
CA MET A 715 -27.73 -20.09 -9.72
C MET A 715 -28.46 -19.92 -11.07
N GLN A 716 -29.07 -18.76 -11.30
CA GLN A 716 -29.76 -18.43 -12.56
C GLN A 716 -28.82 -18.48 -13.79
N LEU A 717 -27.50 -18.38 -13.61
CA LEU A 717 -26.52 -18.52 -14.70
C LEU A 717 -26.30 -19.95 -15.19
N MET A 718 -26.63 -20.97 -14.39
CA MET A 718 -26.59 -22.38 -14.83
C MET A 718 -27.90 -22.79 -15.53
N GLN A 719 -28.92 -21.95 -15.49
CA GLN A 719 -30.21 -22.22 -16.13
C GLN A 719 -30.15 -21.81 -17.60
N GLN A 720 -29.88 -22.77 -18.49
CA GLN A 720 -30.29 -22.59 -19.89
C GLN A 720 -31.83 -22.55 -19.94
N PRO A 721 -32.45 -21.66 -20.74
CA PRO A 721 -33.90 -21.65 -20.87
C PRO A 721 -34.38 -23.01 -21.41
N GLY A 722 -35.04 -23.80 -20.57
CA GLY A 722 -35.67 -25.08 -20.96
C GLY A 722 -35.09 -26.37 -20.37
N MET A 723 -34.08 -26.34 -19.50
CA MET A 723 -33.61 -27.54 -18.77
C MET A 723 -34.26 -27.67 -17.39
N ALA A 724 -34.83 -28.84 -17.09
CA ALA A 724 -35.26 -29.18 -15.74
C ALA A 724 -34.01 -29.39 -14.85
N LEU A 725 -34.01 -28.80 -13.65
CA LEU A 725 -32.97 -29.02 -12.65
C LEU A 725 -32.85 -30.52 -12.35
N SER A 726 -31.62 -31.03 -12.27
CA SER A 726 -31.38 -32.42 -11.85
C SER A 726 -31.88 -32.67 -10.41
N LEU A 727 -31.86 -33.90 -9.91
CA LEU A 727 -32.19 -34.15 -8.51
C LEU A 727 -30.92 -34.04 -7.66
N PRO A 728 -31.00 -33.52 -6.41
CA PRO A 728 -29.84 -33.47 -5.53
C PRO A 728 -29.27 -34.88 -5.32
N LYS A 729 -28.01 -35.04 -5.71
CA LYS A 729 -27.27 -36.31 -5.72
C LYS A 729 -26.74 -36.71 -4.34
N PHE A 730 -26.62 -35.75 -3.43
CA PHE A 730 -26.09 -35.95 -2.08
C PHE A 730 -27.08 -35.46 -1.03
N GLY A 731 -27.21 -36.20 0.08
CA GLY A 731 -28.05 -35.78 1.21
C GLY A 731 -27.37 -34.68 2.04
N GLN A 732 -28.14 -33.68 2.48
CA GLN A 732 -27.66 -32.64 3.39
C GLN A 732 -28.02 -32.96 4.84
N VAL A 733 -27.09 -32.68 5.75
CA VAL A 733 -27.34 -32.74 7.20
C VAL A 733 -27.76 -31.35 7.67
N GLU A 734 -28.98 -31.19 8.16
CA GLU A 734 -29.36 -29.96 8.87
C GLU A 734 -28.54 -29.85 10.16
N PRO A 735 -27.93 -28.69 10.45
CA PRO A 735 -27.22 -28.51 11.71
C PRO A 735 -28.24 -28.60 12.84
N LYS A 736 -28.00 -29.51 13.81
CA LYS A 736 -28.78 -29.55 15.06
C LYS A 736 -28.75 -28.15 15.69
N GLY A 737 -29.89 -27.45 15.66
CA GLY A 737 -30.09 -26.25 16.44
C GLY A 737 -29.78 -26.56 17.91
N LYS A 738 -29.01 -25.67 18.56
CA LYS A 738 -28.83 -25.71 20.02
C LYS A 738 -30.22 -25.82 20.64
N GLY A 739 -30.47 -26.95 21.31
CA GLY A 739 -31.71 -27.18 22.03
C GLY A 739 -31.97 -26.03 22.98
N MET A 740 -33.09 -25.36 22.75
CA MET A 740 -33.78 -24.54 23.73
C MET A 740 -33.99 -25.44 24.96
N ARG A 741 -33.18 -25.28 26.01
CA ARG A 741 -33.49 -25.85 27.31
C ARG A 741 -34.68 -25.06 27.84
N ALA A 742 -35.84 -25.69 27.82
CA ALA A 742 -37.00 -25.25 28.56
C ALA A 742 -36.75 -25.50 30.07
N ALA A 743 -37.15 -24.49 30.85
CA ALA A 743 -37.17 -24.38 32.32
C ALA A 743 -35.81 -24.24 33.03
#